data_AF-A0A250XLL3-F1
#
_entry.id   AF-A0A250XLL3-F1
#
_cell.length_a   1.000
_cell.length_b   1.000
_cell.length_c   1.000
_cell.angle_alpha   90.00
_cell.angle_beta   90.00
_cell.angle_gamma   90.00
#
_symmetry.space_group_name_H-M   'P 1'
#
loop_
_entity.id
_entity.type
_entity.pdbx_description
1 polymer ?
#
loop_
_entity_poly.entity_id
_entity_poly.type
_entity_poly.pdbx_seq_one_letter_code
_entity_poly.pdbx_strand_id
1 'polypeptide(L)'
;MMLIVVVPAIANRPALSQGRPLLAPPAPPATWPSPQAQTHEPQNPAAHPSLLTPSLPSPSELPRSPPASSLLSPSPTSPSSTPSPSPSLPALSIDSLCSWTFFSLPDDMIQPFLYDINLEVVKPSKHEAFNATQIVNGHVGIHLNVTQPQSCLVLHSFGINITAISYTYSTNVVKGHVHSSNSTNQQTILKFDEPLHQTAAGGSSGNRHGDSPSAIQGDLIVHLDFNYPLAEGLDGLYESRYKDEGGVERSMVVTQFEALAARKAFPCFDEPHFKAHFNVSVLTDHPVVLSNMPELSALTTNSTLSSTPAMLHTFEVTPLMSTYLLAIVMGNLVSVEMECSVTDGIVGSTAKNVLIRSWSTSYSRKNYLSTSLNISCSALQTYSSLLQMPYMLPKLELVGIPSFSAGAMENWGLITFKESMLLIDTSQDDLLQAMAVTTVVCHEVAHQWFGNLITPRDWTELWLKEGFATYLENVCAYMYKPQWGMQDLFYPDVTTSALVEDSLASAHPLSQLRSIETLAEVDSMYDSLSYNKGAAILMMLDNYLALSATQPGISPFVKALSAFLKQFQYSSVTYNDLWTSFSNTTGLNLTSMMELWTLHPNYPVLEVTMDVKASIKGYSVFVELVQRPLLVATTPAPCNDNGEHGSWWIPVAMRHEGSARPYPDAAVSLSSCKSHSFVGNFTGSSPPLYVVVNAGRYGYYRVLYSNTMLAGLIRDAPSANLVPALDMAGLLEDTFQFSLLGQFDTWAANSNVFMQLVSGQARRKVVEYAPWAVTVSALSRLSIMLRTAAAPSAVNSTLRYGFSAQTCYAALTKYIREKVTGPIIQDLAIPGQSKPGLMFSVNPYDNTQLRLLRPLLLTAAGAAGATQQLEQATELLLNASVSSGSTAFTSDQEGWVSLIPADLRATVYALSVMSGNTSAYGIIKSLYLQRSNAAEQPRLLKALAAVSSADAVNSTLQFLKSPAGCQLQDVGSLLSALALQGGEPYFASWRFLIEDGGMEALLARYPNGSGVTFSLGNELSSMLELVQDDQLLERIKDFADKFAEILEPYFVQAATEKKANFEAWMKGPAYKLCLWLQPELIPDD
;
A
#
# COMPACT_ATOMS: atom_id res chain seq x y z
N MET A 1 12.14 -19.07 -38.16
CA MET A 1 12.77 -20.12 -39.01
C MET A 1 14.28 -20.13 -38.71
N MET A 2 15.03 -21.19 -39.05
CA MET A 2 16.50 -21.31 -38.80
C MET A 2 17.32 -20.23 -39.58
N LEU A 3 18.62 -19.91 -39.37
CA LEU A 3 19.82 -20.64 -38.86
C LEU A 3 20.73 -19.73 -37.96
N ILE A 4 21.62 -20.19 -37.03
CA ILE A 4 23.02 -20.77 -37.13
C ILE A 4 24.00 -19.96 -38.03
N VAL A 5 25.29 -19.62 -37.73
CA VAL A 5 26.31 -20.02 -36.69
C VAL A 5 26.87 -18.78 -35.91
N VAL A 6 28.14 -18.48 -35.50
CA VAL A 6 29.56 -18.93 -35.73
C VAL A 6 30.43 -18.65 -34.46
N VAL A 7 31.55 -19.36 -34.20
CA VAL A 7 32.54 -19.09 -33.09
C VAL A 7 33.99 -19.41 -33.53
N PRO A 8 35.00 -18.58 -33.18
CA PRO A 8 36.23 -19.05 -32.49
C PRO A 8 36.77 -18.05 -31.42
N ALA A 9 37.45 -18.36 -30.30
CA ALA A 9 38.24 -19.49 -29.79
C ALA A 9 39.79 -19.35 -29.91
N ILE A 10 40.48 -19.21 -28.76
CA ILE A 10 41.89 -19.53 -28.41
C ILE A 10 42.07 -19.25 -26.89
N ALA A 11 42.98 -19.84 -26.12
CA ALA A 11 43.26 -21.26 -25.80
C ALA A 11 44.60 -21.35 -25.03
N ASN A 12 44.61 -21.85 -23.79
CA ASN A 12 45.77 -22.60 -23.23
C ASN A 12 45.43 -23.36 -21.94
N ARG A 13 46.22 -24.40 -21.65
CA ARG A 13 46.07 -25.39 -20.56
C ARG A 13 47.45 -26.03 -20.29
N PRO A 14 47.71 -26.73 -19.15
CA PRO A 14 47.32 -28.16 -19.07
C PRO A 14 47.06 -28.76 -17.67
N ALA A 15 46.50 -29.99 -17.68
CA ALA A 15 46.51 -30.99 -16.59
C ALA A 15 45.70 -30.64 -15.29
N LEU A 16 45.50 -31.50 -14.27
CA LEU A 16 45.19 -32.96 -14.14
C LEU A 16 44.56 -33.18 -12.71
N SER A 17 43.95 -34.31 -12.29
CA SER A 17 43.84 -35.66 -12.89
C SER A 17 42.43 -36.30 -12.85
N GLN A 18 42.18 -37.27 -11.96
CA GLN A 18 41.06 -38.24 -11.90
C GLN A 18 40.62 -38.46 -10.42
N GLY A 19 39.40 -38.90 -10.08
CA GLY A 19 38.19 -39.10 -10.89
C GLY A 19 37.12 -40.04 -10.25
N ARG A 20 35.88 -39.97 -10.78
CA ARG A 20 34.65 -40.76 -10.47
C ARG A 20 33.93 -40.50 -9.13
N PRO A 21 32.58 -40.69 -9.06
CA PRO A 21 31.56 -40.48 -10.10
C PRO A 21 30.46 -39.48 -9.65
N LEU A 22 29.78 -38.84 -10.60
CA LEU A 22 28.64 -37.95 -10.33
C LEU A 22 27.31 -38.70 -10.37
N LEU A 23 26.41 -38.39 -9.42
CA LEU A 23 24.98 -38.66 -9.54
C LEU A 23 24.31 -37.57 -10.40
N ALA A 24 23.22 -37.92 -11.07
CA ALA A 24 22.51 -36.99 -11.96
C ALA A 24 21.70 -35.94 -11.16
N PRO A 25 21.60 -34.68 -11.64
CA PRO A 25 20.68 -33.70 -11.07
C PRO A 25 19.21 -34.08 -11.39
N PRO A 26 18.24 -33.65 -10.55
CA PRO A 26 16.83 -33.82 -10.84
C PRO A 26 16.40 -32.99 -12.06
N ALA A 27 15.40 -33.47 -12.80
CA ALA A 27 14.85 -32.75 -13.96
C ALA A 27 13.98 -31.56 -13.51
N PRO A 28 13.94 -30.46 -14.29
CA PRO A 28 13.03 -29.35 -14.05
C PRO A 28 11.57 -29.76 -14.32
N PRO A 29 10.58 -29.09 -13.71
CA PRO A 29 9.17 -29.26 -14.05
C PRO A 29 8.90 -28.84 -15.51
N ALA A 30 7.94 -29.52 -16.15
CA ALA A 30 7.75 -29.43 -17.60
C ALA A 30 7.25 -28.05 -18.08
N THR A 31 7.91 -27.53 -19.12
CA THR A 31 7.39 -26.42 -19.92
C THR A 31 6.34 -26.90 -20.93
N TRP A 32 5.45 -25.99 -21.34
CA TRP A 32 4.36 -26.29 -22.28
C TRP A 32 4.89 -26.63 -23.69
N PRO A 33 4.32 -27.65 -24.37
CA PRO A 33 4.76 -28.03 -25.71
C PRO A 33 4.14 -27.14 -26.80
N SER A 34 4.97 -26.44 -27.56
CA SER A 34 4.54 -25.79 -28.82
C SER A 34 4.37 -26.83 -29.95
N PRO A 35 3.40 -26.64 -30.86
CA PRO A 35 3.04 -27.67 -31.85
C PRO A 35 4.06 -27.79 -33.00
N GLN A 36 4.38 -29.02 -33.38
CA GLN A 36 4.94 -29.34 -34.70
C GLN A 36 3.85 -29.98 -35.57
N ALA A 37 3.72 -29.49 -36.80
CA ALA A 37 2.80 -30.05 -37.78
C ALA A 37 3.45 -31.19 -38.57
N GLN A 38 2.69 -32.27 -38.79
CA GLN A 38 2.88 -33.20 -39.90
C GLN A 38 1.51 -33.51 -40.56
N THR A 39 1.55 -34.04 -41.78
CA THR A 39 0.48 -33.87 -42.78
C THR A 39 0.02 -35.19 -43.43
N HIS A 40 -1.17 -35.14 -44.04
CA HIS A 40 -1.81 -36.18 -44.89
C HIS A 40 -2.22 -37.51 -44.18
N GLU A 41 -3.25 -38.25 -44.58
CA GLU A 41 -4.44 -37.99 -45.45
C GLU A 41 -5.59 -38.99 -45.08
N PRO A 42 -6.82 -38.91 -45.65
CA PRO A 42 -8.03 -39.42 -44.99
C PRO A 42 -8.53 -40.80 -45.45
N GLN A 43 -9.33 -41.45 -44.59
CA GLN A 43 -10.42 -42.35 -45.03
C GLN A 43 -11.69 -42.19 -44.18
N ASN A 44 -12.82 -42.21 -44.89
CA ASN A 44 -14.23 -42.37 -44.45
C ASN A 44 -14.78 -43.54 -45.32
N PRO A 45 -15.98 -44.16 -45.15
CA PRO A 45 -17.15 -43.67 -44.39
C PRO A 45 -18.02 -44.74 -43.64
N ALA A 46 -19.18 -44.28 -43.14
CA ALA A 46 -20.40 -45.03 -42.76
C ALA A 46 -20.36 -45.82 -41.41
N ALA A 47 -21.49 -46.00 -40.68
CA ALA A 47 -22.90 -45.85 -41.03
C ALA A 47 -23.83 -45.41 -39.85
N HIS A 48 -25.04 -44.93 -40.18
CA HIS A 48 -26.24 -44.81 -39.31
C HIS A 48 -26.95 -46.19 -39.16
N PRO A 49 -28.00 -46.40 -38.29
CA PRO A 49 -29.03 -45.42 -37.85
C PRO A 49 -29.71 -45.57 -36.44
N SER A 50 -30.43 -44.50 -36.03
CA SER A 50 -31.76 -44.54 -35.34
C SER A 50 -31.90 -45.19 -33.92
N LEU A 51 -32.96 -45.00 -33.09
CA LEU A 51 -34.25 -44.26 -33.16
C LEU A 51 -34.85 -44.01 -31.73
N LEU A 52 -35.97 -43.27 -31.66
CA LEU A 52 -37.03 -43.21 -30.61
C LEU A 52 -36.90 -42.31 -29.34
N THR A 53 -37.92 -41.46 -29.18
CA THR A 53 -38.50 -40.93 -27.92
C THR A 53 -39.82 -41.70 -27.61
N PRO A 54 -40.58 -41.50 -26.48
CA PRO A 54 -41.54 -40.36 -26.41
C PRO A 54 -42.08 -39.87 -25.02
N SER A 55 -42.63 -38.64 -25.02
CA SER A 55 -43.86 -38.12 -24.35
C SER A 55 -44.16 -38.16 -22.82
N LEU A 56 -44.75 -37.04 -22.36
CA LEU A 56 -45.48 -36.77 -21.09
C LEU A 56 -46.90 -37.40 -21.02
N PRO A 57 -47.58 -37.28 -19.85
CA PRO A 57 -48.96 -36.76 -19.86
C PRO A 57 -49.34 -35.79 -18.70
N SER A 58 -50.55 -35.20 -18.82
CA SER A 58 -51.34 -34.38 -17.86
C SER A 58 -52.84 -34.51 -18.27
N PRO A 59 -53.90 -33.88 -17.69
CA PRO A 59 -54.00 -32.86 -16.61
C PRO A 59 -55.23 -33.03 -15.62
N SER A 60 -55.64 -31.95 -14.93
CA SER A 60 -56.98 -31.66 -14.29
C SER A 60 -57.41 -32.46 -13.03
N GLU A 61 -58.19 -31.96 -12.04
CA GLU A 61 -59.20 -30.86 -11.95
C GLU A 61 -59.10 -29.95 -10.67
N LEU A 62 -60.11 -29.08 -10.45
CA LEU A 62 -60.35 -28.05 -9.39
C LEU A 62 -61.70 -28.38 -8.64
N PRO A 63 -62.20 -27.71 -7.54
CA PRO A 63 -62.24 -26.24 -7.34
C PRO A 63 -62.44 -25.61 -5.90
N ARG A 64 -62.55 -24.25 -5.87
CA ARG A 64 -63.19 -23.32 -4.88
C ARG A 64 -62.34 -22.61 -3.79
N SER A 65 -62.80 -21.40 -3.47
CA SER A 65 -62.27 -20.28 -2.64
C SER A 65 -63.48 -19.44 -2.12
N PRO A 66 -63.45 -18.17 -1.61
CA PRO A 66 -62.40 -17.15 -1.33
C PRO A 66 -62.57 -16.56 0.13
N PRO A 67 -62.32 -15.27 0.52
CA PRO A 67 -61.62 -14.11 -0.12
C PRO A 67 -60.67 -13.21 0.74
N ALA A 68 -59.77 -12.50 0.01
CA ALA A 68 -59.31 -11.10 0.16
C ALA A 68 -58.65 -10.59 1.48
N SER A 69 -57.80 -9.54 1.49
CA SER A 69 -57.50 -8.47 0.51
C SER A 69 -55.99 -8.08 0.56
N SER A 70 -55.20 -8.18 -0.52
CA SER A 70 -54.81 -7.10 -1.49
C SER A 70 -54.25 -5.82 -0.83
N LEU A 71 -53.13 -5.19 -1.23
CA LEU A 71 -52.50 -4.92 -2.56
C LEU A 71 -50.94 -4.82 -2.38
N LEU A 72 -50.01 -4.75 -3.36
CA LEU A 72 -49.93 -4.94 -4.83
C LEU A 72 -48.45 -5.13 -5.26
N SER A 73 -48.15 -5.36 -6.55
CA SER A 73 -46.80 -5.26 -7.15
C SER A 73 -46.87 -4.93 -8.66
N PRO A 74 -45.90 -4.25 -9.28
CA PRO A 74 -45.78 -4.12 -10.74
C PRO A 74 -44.65 -4.99 -11.34
N SER A 75 -44.79 -5.33 -12.63
CA SER A 75 -43.78 -6.01 -13.46
C SER A 75 -43.73 -5.35 -14.84
N PRO A 76 -42.67 -5.52 -15.66
CA PRO A 76 -42.30 -4.50 -16.64
C PRO A 76 -43.09 -4.57 -17.96
N THR A 77 -43.29 -3.39 -18.55
CA THR A 77 -43.66 -3.21 -19.97
C THR A 77 -42.86 -2.03 -20.56
N SER A 78 -42.18 -2.26 -21.67
CA SER A 78 -41.36 -1.23 -22.35
C SER A 78 -42.20 -0.36 -23.28
N PRO A 79 -42.09 0.98 -23.19
CA PRO A 79 -42.41 1.89 -24.28
C PRO A 79 -41.14 2.53 -24.85
N SER A 80 -41.03 2.63 -26.17
CA SER A 80 -40.03 3.48 -26.82
C SER A 80 -40.44 4.94 -26.73
N SER A 81 -39.76 5.74 -25.91
CA SER A 81 -39.93 7.20 -25.84
C SER A 81 -38.71 7.92 -26.39
N THR A 82 -38.90 8.73 -27.43
CA THR A 82 -37.98 9.83 -27.77
C THR A 82 -37.78 10.74 -26.56
N PRO A 83 -36.57 11.29 -26.33
CA PRO A 83 -36.33 12.15 -25.18
C PRO A 83 -37.19 13.41 -25.25
N SER A 84 -38.11 13.57 -24.30
CA SER A 84 -38.67 14.87 -23.97
C SER A 84 -37.53 15.76 -23.45
N PRO A 85 -37.51 17.07 -23.76
CA PRO A 85 -36.47 17.96 -23.24
C PRO A 85 -36.52 17.98 -21.71
N SER A 86 -35.34 17.88 -21.09
CA SER A 86 -35.16 18.04 -19.65
C SER A 86 -35.78 19.37 -19.18
N PRO A 87 -36.30 19.45 -17.94
CA PRO A 87 -36.60 20.75 -17.34
C PRO A 87 -35.35 21.61 -17.39
N SER A 88 -35.41 22.77 -18.03
CA SER A 88 -34.30 23.71 -18.04
C SER A 88 -34.00 24.13 -16.61
N LEU A 89 -32.79 23.84 -16.13
CA LEU A 89 -32.30 24.42 -14.88
C LEU A 89 -32.49 25.94 -14.93
N PRO A 90 -32.88 26.60 -13.82
CA PRO A 90 -32.95 28.05 -13.79
C PRO A 90 -31.55 28.60 -14.11
N ALA A 91 -31.46 29.54 -15.06
CA ALA A 91 -30.19 30.13 -15.45
C ALA A 91 -29.48 30.69 -14.21
N LEU A 92 -28.26 30.20 -13.95
CA LEU A 92 -27.47 30.63 -12.81
C LEU A 92 -27.12 32.12 -12.96
N SER A 93 -26.98 32.81 -11.82
CA SER A 93 -26.55 34.21 -11.83
C SER A 93 -25.13 34.32 -12.41
N ILE A 94 -24.85 35.39 -13.15
CA ILE A 94 -23.49 35.70 -13.61
C ILE A 94 -22.51 35.99 -12.46
N ASP A 95 -23.03 36.21 -11.24
CA ASP A 95 -22.26 36.34 -10.00
C ASP A 95 -22.28 35.05 -9.14
N SER A 96 -22.80 33.91 -9.62
CA SER A 96 -23.00 32.71 -8.78
C SER A 96 -21.70 32.17 -8.18
N LEU A 97 -20.58 32.34 -8.88
CA LEU A 97 -19.26 31.92 -8.41
C LEU A 97 -18.59 32.92 -7.46
N CYS A 98 -19.12 34.14 -7.30
CA CYS A 98 -18.53 35.15 -6.43
C CYS A 98 -18.73 34.88 -4.92
N SER A 99 -19.65 33.98 -4.58
CA SER A 99 -19.94 33.56 -3.19
C SER A 99 -19.82 32.05 -3.00
N TRP A 100 -18.85 31.41 -3.66
CA TRP A 100 -18.61 29.98 -3.53
C TRP A 100 -18.04 29.61 -2.15
N THR A 101 -18.56 28.55 -1.55
CA THR A 101 -18.14 28.07 -0.21
C THR A 101 -17.94 26.55 -0.14
N PHE A 102 -18.24 25.80 -1.21
CA PHE A 102 -18.11 24.34 -1.22
C PHE A 102 -16.64 23.91 -1.36
N PHE A 103 -16.30 22.73 -0.84
CA PHE A 103 -14.94 22.19 -0.89
C PHE A 103 -14.50 21.85 -2.33
N SER A 104 -15.36 21.15 -3.09
CA SER A 104 -15.19 20.97 -4.53
C SER A 104 -15.47 22.26 -5.31
N LEU A 105 -14.85 22.38 -6.48
CA LEU A 105 -15.09 23.38 -7.50
C LEU A 105 -16.27 22.99 -8.44
N PRO A 106 -16.86 23.94 -9.18
CA PRO A 106 -17.94 23.65 -10.13
C PRO A 106 -17.43 23.01 -11.44
N ASP A 107 -17.74 21.74 -11.68
CA ASP A 107 -17.29 20.99 -12.87
C ASP A 107 -18.18 21.16 -14.12
N ASP A 108 -19.38 21.75 -13.99
CA ASP A 108 -20.34 21.97 -15.09
C ASP A 108 -20.17 23.31 -15.83
N MET A 109 -19.66 24.33 -15.14
CA MET A 109 -19.57 25.70 -15.64
C MET A 109 -18.22 26.04 -16.30
N ILE A 110 -17.11 25.55 -15.74
CA ILE A 110 -15.75 25.95 -16.14
C ILE A 110 -14.83 24.73 -16.14
N GLN A 111 -14.11 24.51 -17.24
CA GLN A 111 -13.19 23.39 -17.41
C GLN A 111 -11.84 23.89 -17.97
N PRO A 112 -10.71 23.68 -17.29
CA PRO A 112 -9.38 23.92 -17.85
C PRO A 112 -9.03 22.84 -18.87
N PHE A 113 -8.20 23.18 -19.87
CA PHE A 113 -7.68 22.19 -20.82
C PHE A 113 -6.19 22.32 -21.12
N LEU A 114 -5.58 23.48 -20.85
CA LEU A 114 -4.13 23.70 -20.94
C LEU A 114 -3.68 24.69 -19.86
N TYR A 115 -2.54 24.40 -19.22
CA TYR A 115 -1.81 25.31 -18.34
C TYR A 115 -0.45 25.66 -18.98
N ASP A 116 -0.21 26.94 -19.24
CA ASP A 116 1.12 27.48 -19.57
C ASP A 116 1.81 27.95 -18.29
N ILE A 117 2.71 27.14 -17.73
CA ILE A 117 3.38 27.37 -16.44
C ILE A 117 4.82 27.82 -16.69
N ASN A 118 5.18 29.00 -16.17
CA ASN A 118 6.53 29.54 -16.24
C ASN A 118 6.99 29.92 -14.83
N LEU A 119 8.06 29.29 -14.34
CA LEU A 119 8.62 29.53 -13.00
C LEU A 119 10.04 30.07 -13.08
N GLU A 120 10.38 31.05 -12.26
CA GLU A 120 11.75 31.52 -12.01
C GLU A 120 12.14 31.18 -10.57
N VAL A 121 13.14 30.31 -10.42
CA VAL A 121 13.63 29.78 -9.13
C VAL A 121 15.15 29.87 -9.10
N VAL A 122 15.67 30.95 -8.51
CA VAL A 122 17.10 31.28 -8.47
C VAL A 122 17.50 31.85 -7.12
N LYS A 123 18.80 31.80 -6.81
CA LYS A 123 19.34 32.40 -5.58
C LYS A 123 19.55 33.92 -5.74
N PRO A 124 19.09 34.78 -4.80
CA PRO A 124 19.08 36.24 -5.00
C PRO A 124 20.48 36.86 -5.21
N SER A 125 21.53 36.33 -4.57
CA SER A 125 22.91 36.72 -4.86
C SER A 125 23.96 35.66 -4.54
N LYS A 126 25.12 35.75 -5.19
CA LYS A 126 26.34 34.98 -4.88
C LYS A 126 27.07 35.41 -3.59
N HIS A 127 26.54 36.39 -2.86
CA HIS A 127 27.20 36.96 -1.66
C HIS A 127 26.38 36.78 -0.38
N GLU A 128 25.16 36.25 -0.47
CA GLU A 128 24.39 35.83 0.70
C GLU A 128 24.78 34.42 1.15
N ALA A 129 24.40 34.08 2.39
CA ALA A 129 24.68 32.76 2.96
C ALA A 129 23.81 31.68 2.28
N PHE A 130 24.25 30.41 2.39
CA PHE A 130 23.49 29.23 1.97
C PHE A 130 22.04 29.21 2.53
N ASN A 131 21.82 29.85 3.69
CA ASN A 131 20.54 29.93 4.38
C ASN A 131 19.58 31.01 3.83
N ALA A 132 19.93 31.72 2.75
CA ALA A 132 19.06 32.73 2.16
C ALA A 132 17.85 32.09 1.48
N THR A 133 16.65 32.48 1.91
CA THR A 133 15.38 32.00 1.34
C THR A 133 15.31 32.34 -0.14
N GLN A 134 15.17 31.33 -1.00
CA GLN A 134 14.95 31.55 -2.43
C GLN A 134 13.54 32.10 -2.64
N ILE A 135 13.30 32.83 -3.72
CA ILE A 135 11.96 33.31 -4.09
C ILE A 135 11.56 32.59 -5.37
N VAL A 136 10.33 32.08 -5.41
CA VAL A 136 9.68 31.67 -6.66
C VAL A 136 8.92 32.88 -7.18
N ASN A 137 9.31 33.37 -8.36
CA ASN A 137 8.43 34.17 -9.20
C ASN A 137 7.75 33.21 -10.19
N GLY A 138 6.46 33.37 -10.46
CA GLY A 138 5.74 32.49 -11.36
C GLY A 138 4.67 33.20 -12.16
N HIS A 139 4.36 32.63 -13.31
CA HIS A 139 3.24 32.99 -14.17
C HIS A 139 2.50 31.72 -14.58
N VAL A 140 1.16 31.74 -14.53
CA VAL A 140 0.34 30.70 -15.13
C VAL A 140 -0.74 31.30 -16.05
N GLY A 141 -0.77 30.81 -17.29
CA GLY A 141 -1.86 31.00 -18.24
C GLY A 141 -2.77 29.77 -18.24
N ILE A 142 -4.00 29.91 -17.73
CA ILE A 142 -4.98 28.83 -17.66
C ILE A 142 -5.98 28.98 -18.81
N HIS A 143 -5.96 28.04 -19.76
CA HIS A 143 -6.90 28.01 -20.89
C HIS A 143 -8.19 27.33 -20.47
N LEU A 144 -9.33 28.03 -20.62
CA LEU A 144 -10.63 27.62 -20.11
C LEU A 144 -11.67 27.44 -21.21
N ASN A 145 -12.48 26.39 -21.07
CA ASN A 145 -13.80 26.27 -21.68
C ASN A 145 -14.85 26.74 -20.65
N VAL A 146 -15.72 27.67 -21.03
CA VAL A 146 -16.70 28.31 -20.12
C VAL A 146 -18.10 28.16 -20.71
N THR A 147 -18.93 27.31 -20.09
CA THR A 147 -20.23 26.89 -20.65
C THR A 147 -21.34 27.93 -20.47
N GLN A 148 -21.21 28.82 -19.47
CA GLN A 148 -22.12 29.92 -19.16
C GLN A 148 -21.31 31.16 -18.72
N PRO A 149 -21.69 32.39 -19.09
CA PRO A 149 -20.96 33.59 -18.67
C PRO A 149 -20.87 33.73 -17.15
N GLN A 150 -19.68 34.08 -16.63
CA GLN A 150 -19.41 34.23 -15.19
C GLN A 150 -18.52 35.44 -14.90
N SER A 151 -18.85 36.24 -13.89
CA SER A 151 -18.05 37.40 -13.47
C SER A 151 -16.92 37.06 -12.50
N CYS A 152 -16.98 35.87 -11.89
CA CYS A 152 -15.99 35.36 -10.96
C CYS A 152 -15.50 33.97 -11.37
N LEU A 153 -14.27 33.64 -10.96
CA LEU A 153 -13.62 32.35 -11.13
C LEU A 153 -13.22 31.82 -9.75
N VAL A 154 -13.49 30.56 -9.46
CA VAL A 154 -13.02 29.87 -8.24
C VAL A 154 -11.93 28.90 -8.64
N LEU A 155 -10.80 28.93 -7.92
CA LEU A 155 -9.70 27.99 -8.09
C LEU A 155 -8.99 27.75 -6.74
N HIS A 156 -8.07 26.79 -6.70
CA HIS A 156 -7.26 26.49 -5.53
C HIS A 156 -5.94 27.29 -5.56
N SER A 157 -5.58 27.87 -4.41
CA SER A 157 -4.36 28.67 -4.22
C SER A 157 -4.10 28.88 -2.72
N PHE A 158 -2.92 28.48 -2.22
CA PHE A 158 -2.55 28.59 -0.80
C PHE A 158 -1.07 28.91 -0.61
N GLY A 159 -0.74 29.83 0.32
CA GLY A 159 0.63 30.31 0.55
C GLY A 159 1.20 31.21 -0.56
N ILE A 160 0.51 31.34 -1.69
CA ILE A 160 0.93 32.10 -2.87
C ILE A 160 0.40 33.54 -2.82
N ASN A 161 1.27 34.52 -3.12
CA ASN A 161 0.89 35.92 -3.31
C ASN A 161 0.68 36.22 -4.80
N ILE A 162 -0.59 36.32 -5.24
CA ILE A 162 -0.95 36.66 -6.62
C ILE A 162 -0.79 38.18 -6.83
N THR A 163 0.06 38.58 -7.78
CA THR A 163 0.51 39.96 -7.98
C THR A 163 -0.18 40.66 -9.15
N ALA A 164 -0.61 39.93 -10.17
CA ALA A 164 -1.42 40.46 -11.27
C ALA A 164 -2.43 39.42 -11.77
N ILE A 165 -3.61 39.89 -12.19
CA ILE A 165 -4.74 39.08 -12.66
C ILE A 165 -5.34 39.71 -13.91
N SER A 166 -5.49 38.92 -14.97
CA SER A 166 -6.28 39.30 -16.14
C SER A 166 -6.82 38.06 -16.86
N TYR A 167 -7.71 38.25 -17.84
CA TYR A 167 -7.93 37.26 -18.88
C TYR A 167 -7.78 37.88 -20.26
N THR A 168 -7.43 37.05 -21.24
CA THR A 168 -7.41 37.40 -22.65
C THR A 168 -8.45 36.59 -23.42
N TYR A 169 -9.22 37.26 -24.26
CA TYR A 169 -10.12 36.63 -25.23
C TYR A 169 -9.96 37.29 -26.59
N SER A 170 -9.54 36.52 -27.59
CA SER A 170 -9.14 36.99 -28.93
C SER A 170 -8.04 38.07 -28.90
N THR A 171 -8.39 39.36 -28.77
CA THR A 171 -7.46 40.49 -28.67
C THR A 171 -7.70 41.39 -27.45
N ASN A 172 -8.76 41.12 -26.68
CA ASN A 172 -9.12 41.93 -25.52
C ASN A 172 -8.40 41.42 -24.28
N VAL A 173 -7.86 42.34 -23.48
CA VAL A 173 -7.28 42.05 -22.15
C VAL A 173 -8.18 42.67 -21.09
N VAL A 174 -8.84 41.85 -20.30
CA VAL A 174 -9.73 42.28 -19.22
C VAL A 174 -9.02 42.05 -17.88
N LYS A 175 -9.04 43.03 -16.99
CA LYS A 175 -8.39 42.91 -15.68
C LYS A 175 -9.29 42.20 -14.67
N GLY A 176 -8.66 41.65 -13.64
CA GLY A 176 -9.35 41.16 -12.46
C GLY A 176 -8.60 41.48 -11.18
N HIS A 177 -9.18 41.06 -10.07
CA HIS A 177 -8.64 41.19 -8.72
C HIS A 177 -9.05 39.97 -7.88
N VAL A 178 -8.32 39.70 -6.79
CA VAL A 178 -8.78 38.75 -5.77
C VAL A 178 -10.02 39.36 -5.12
N HIS A 179 -11.15 38.67 -5.21
CA HIS A 179 -12.40 39.06 -4.58
C HIS A 179 -12.44 38.62 -3.12
N SER A 180 -12.04 37.37 -2.88
CA SER A 180 -11.93 36.75 -1.56
C SER A 180 -11.06 35.49 -1.64
N SER A 181 -10.48 35.08 -0.50
CA SER A 181 -9.80 33.80 -0.36
C SER A 181 -10.33 33.07 0.86
N ASN A 182 -10.46 31.75 0.76
CA ASN A 182 -10.88 30.85 1.83
C ASN A 182 -9.68 29.98 2.22
N SER A 183 -9.10 30.25 3.39
CA SER A 183 -7.94 29.52 3.90
C SER A 183 -8.24 28.06 4.27
N THR A 184 -9.49 27.75 4.64
CA THR A 184 -9.91 26.40 5.06
C THR A 184 -10.01 25.47 3.86
N ASN A 185 -10.69 25.89 2.78
CA ASN A 185 -10.78 25.10 1.54
C ASN A 185 -9.52 25.26 0.66
N GLN A 186 -8.59 26.16 1.02
CA GLN A 186 -7.43 26.56 0.21
C GLN A 186 -7.83 27.09 -1.19
N GLN A 187 -8.92 27.84 -1.22
CA GLN A 187 -9.54 28.41 -2.43
C GLN A 187 -9.34 29.91 -2.53
N THR A 188 -9.34 30.44 -3.76
CA THR A 188 -9.37 31.87 -4.05
C THR A 188 -10.39 32.15 -5.16
N ILE A 189 -11.22 33.17 -4.92
CA ILE A 189 -12.21 33.70 -5.87
C ILE A 189 -11.61 34.94 -6.52
N LEU A 190 -11.47 34.91 -7.84
CA LEU A 190 -11.09 36.06 -8.66
C LEU A 190 -12.35 36.70 -9.23
N LYS A 191 -12.41 38.04 -9.30
CA LYS A 191 -13.47 38.78 -10.00
C LYS A 191 -12.88 39.64 -11.11
N PHE A 192 -13.54 39.68 -12.25
CA PHE A 192 -13.10 40.40 -13.45
C PHE A 192 -13.99 41.62 -13.74
N ASP A 193 -13.41 42.62 -14.42
CA ASP A 193 -14.09 43.88 -14.76
C ASP A 193 -15.19 43.68 -15.82
N GLU A 194 -15.03 42.67 -16.68
CA GLU A 194 -16.06 42.14 -17.58
C GLU A 194 -16.21 40.62 -17.34
N PRO A 195 -17.39 40.01 -17.58
CA PRO A 195 -17.57 38.57 -17.36
C PRO A 195 -16.77 37.70 -18.33
N LEU A 196 -16.19 36.61 -17.80
CA LEU A 196 -15.67 35.49 -18.58
C LEU A 196 -16.79 34.95 -19.49
N HIS A 197 -16.59 35.00 -20.81
CA HIS A 197 -17.54 34.46 -21.78
C HIS A 197 -16.84 34.02 -23.07
N GLN A 198 -17.15 32.80 -23.53
CA GLN A 198 -16.86 32.39 -24.90
C GLN A 198 -18.10 32.67 -25.77
N THR A 199 -17.95 33.51 -26.78
CA THR A 199 -18.96 33.61 -27.85
C THR A 199 -18.86 32.36 -28.73
N ALA A 200 -20.01 31.80 -29.14
CA ALA A 200 -20.10 30.51 -29.80
C ALA A 200 -19.60 30.54 -31.27
N ALA A 201 -18.28 30.64 -31.43
CA ALA A 201 -17.59 30.81 -32.71
C ALA A 201 -17.29 29.47 -33.42
N GLY A 202 -18.33 28.82 -33.94
CA GLY A 202 -18.19 28.00 -35.15
C GLY A 202 -17.52 26.62 -35.06
N GLY A 203 -18.24 25.63 -34.52
CA GLY A 203 -18.33 24.31 -35.17
C GLY A 203 -17.19 23.28 -34.97
N SER A 204 -17.40 22.41 -33.97
CA SER A 204 -17.19 20.95 -34.09
C SER A 204 -15.88 20.45 -34.73
N SER A 205 -14.78 20.55 -33.99
CA SER A 205 -13.65 19.61 -34.03
C SER A 205 -13.10 19.50 -32.61
N GLY A 206 -13.59 18.62 -31.73
CA GLY A 206 -13.99 17.24 -31.99
C GLY A 206 -12.88 16.35 -31.45
N ASN A 207 -13.01 15.89 -30.21
CA ASN A 207 -11.95 15.23 -29.43
C ASN A 207 -11.25 14.12 -30.24
N ARG A 208 -9.98 14.37 -30.58
CA ARG A 208 -9.05 13.35 -31.05
C ARG A 208 -8.04 13.07 -29.94
N HIS A 209 -8.07 11.85 -29.41
CA HIS A 209 -7.09 11.42 -28.42
C HIS A 209 -5.67 11.48 -29.01
N GLY A 210 -4.78 12.28 -28.41
CA GLY A 210 -3.33 12.21 -28.63
C GLY A 210 -2.69 13.25 -29.56
N ASP A 211 -3.45 14.17 -30.17
CA ASP A 211 -2.87 15.29 -30.93
C ASP A 211 -2.49 16.46 -29.98
N SER A 212 -1.36 17.13 -30.22
CA SER A 212 -0.84 18.19 -29.35
C SER A 212 -1.61 19.53 -29.50
N PRO A 213 -2.08 20.18 -28.42
CA PRO A 213 -2.79 21.45 -28.51
C PRO A 213 -1.88 22.59 -28.98
N SER A 214 -2.13 23.09 -30.18
CA SER A 214 -1.64 24.41 -30.59
C SER A 214 -2.74 25.44 -30.31
N ALA A 215 -2.43 26.49 -29.55
CA ALA A 215 -3.40 27.49 -29.09
C ALA A 215 -4.23 28.05 -30.27
N ILE A 216 -5.55 27.97 -30.14
CA ILE A 216 -6.49 28.27 -31.21
C ILE A 216 -6.86 29.76 -31.13
N GLN A 217 -6.99 30.40 -32.30
CA GLN A 217 -7.35 31.81 -32.41
C GLN A 217 -8.82 32.03 -32.00
N GLY A 218 -9.05 32.16 -30.69
CA GLY A 218 -10.37 32.24 -30.07
C GLY A 218 -10.42 31.74 -28.62
N ASP A 219 -9.33 31.19 -28.07
CA ASP A 219 -9.29 30.66 -26.71
C ASP A 219 -9.44 31.76 -25.63
N LEU A 220 -9.96 31.37 -24.46
CA LEU A 220 -10.09 32.19 -23.27
C LEU A 220 -9.00 31.77 -22.27
N ILE A 221 -8.06 32.68 -21.98
CA ILE A 221 -6.89 32.38 -21.14
C ILE A 221 -6.89 33.32 -19.93
N VAL A 222 -6.85 32.77 -18.72
CA VAL A 222 -6.71 33.52 -17.47
C VAL A 222 -5.24 33.57 -17.08
N HIS A 223 -4.68 34.77 -16.95
CA HIS A 223 -3.27 35.03 -16.69
C HIS A 223 -3.08 35.49 -15.25
N LEU A 224 -2.24 34.77 -14.50
CA LEU A 224 -1.95 35.01 -13.09
C LEU A 224 -0.43 35.10 -12.88
N ASP A 225 0.06 36.29 -12.54
CA ASP A 225 1.42 36.47 -12.04
C ASP A 225 1.41 36.28 -10.52
N PHE A 226 2.43 35.63 -9.96
CA PHE A 226 2.49 35.33 -8.52
C PHE A 226 3.93 35.20 -7.99
N ASN A 227 4.10 35.25 -6.67
CA ASN A 227 5.33 34.86 -6.00
C ASN A 227 5.12 34.30 -4.59
N TYR A 228 6.15 33.61 -4.07
CA TYR A 228 6.23 33.12 -2.69
C TYR A 228 7.68 32.78 -2.30
N PRO A 229 8.03 32.76 -1.00
CA PRO A 229 9.31 32.24 -0.55
C PRO A 229 9.36 30.72 -0.67
N LEU A 230 10.42 30.18 -1.27
CA LEU A 230 10.71 28.75 -1.27
C LEU A 230 11.23 28.35 0.12
N ALA A 231 10.56 27.39 0.76
CA ALA A 231 10.90 26.91 2.09
C ALA A 231 11.37 25.44 2.07
N GLU A 232 12.04 25.02 3.14
CA GLU A 232 12.21 23.59 3.45
C GLU A 232 10.84 23.02 3.87
N GLY A 233 10.48 21.84 3.38
CA GLY A 233 9.12 21.30 3.51
C GLY A 233 9.03 19.83 3.10
N LEU A 234 7.80 19.36 2.89
CA LEU A 234 7.46 18.00 2.46
C LEU A 234 6.24 17.94 1.50
N ASP A 235 5.73 19.10 1.07
CA ASP A 235 4.63 19.25 0.09
C ASP A 235 4.77 20.53 -0.74
N GLY A 236 3.98 20.65 -1.81
CA GLY A 236 4.04 21.77 -2.74
C GLY A 236 5.32 21.74 -3.56
N LEU A 237 5.86 22.92 -3.90
CA LEU A 237 7.22 23.08 -4.45
C LEU A 237 8.13 23.52 -3.30
N TYR A 238 9.07 22.67 -2.88
CA TYR A 238 9.87 22.87 -1.67
C TYR A 238 11.37 22.58 -1.87
N GLU A 239 12.19 23.09 -0.95
CA GLU A 239 13.63 22.84 -0.90
C GLU A 239 13.94 21.59 -0.04
N SER A 240 14.56 20.56 -0.60
CA SER A 240 15.17 19.46 0.15
C SER A 240 16.66 19.72 0.34
N ARG A 241 17.16 19.52 1.58
CA ARG A 241 18.54 19.80 1.97
C ARG A 241 19.28 18.53 2.36
N TYR A 242 20.52 18.41 1.91
CA TYR A 242 21.34 17.22 2.10
C TYR A 242 22.83 17.56 2.15
N LYS A 243 23.66 16.62 2.62
CA LYS A 243 25.12 16.72 2.53
C LYS A 243 25.63 15.89 1.37
N ASP A 244 26.57 16.45 0.60
CA ASP A 244 27.32 15.67 -0.38
C ASP A 244 28.40 14.79 0.28
N GLU A 245 29.11 14.03 -0.56
CA GLU A 245 30.20 13.13 -0.16
C GLU A 245 31.34 13.87 0.58
N GLY A 246 31.53 15.17 0.33
CA GLY A 246 32.49 16.02 1.05
C GLY A 246 31.95 16.60 2.36
N GLY A 247 30.73 16.23 2.77
CA GLY A 247 30.04 16.78 3.93
C GLY A 247 29.51 18.20 3.75
N VAL A 248 29.52 18.73 2.52
CA VAL A 248 29.09 20.11 2.21
C VAL A 248 27.56 20.14 2.08
N GLU A 249 26.92 21.10 2.73
CA GLU A 249 25.47 21.32 2.60
C GLU A 249 25.10 21.70 1.16
N ARG A 250 24.09 21.03 0.62
CA ARG A 250 23.51 21.21 -0.70
C ARG A 250 21.99 21.32 -0.57
N SER A 251 21.37 21.89 -1.60
CA SER A 251 19.92 21.83 -1.75
C SER A 251 19.51 21.47 -3.17
N MET A 252 18.31 20.92 -3.26
CA MET A 252 17.55 20.66 -4.48
C MET A 252 16.12 21.14 -4.28
N VAL A 253 15.42 21.45 -5.36
CA VAL A 253 14.00 21.83 -5.35
C VAL A 253 13.19 20.68 -5.93
N VAL A 254 12.05 20.36 -5.31
CA VAL A 254 11.23 19.18 -5.61
C VAL A 254 9.75 19.50 -5.42
N THR A 255 8.92 18.90 -6.25
CA THR A 255 7.45 18.90 -6.13
C THR A 255 6.95 17.66 -5.39
N GLN A 256 6.00 17.84 -4.47
CA GLN A 256 5.08 16.79 -4.00
C GLN A 256 3.67 17.38 -3.98
N PHE A 257 2.84 17.04 -4.97
CA PHE A 257 1.53 17.67 -5.18
C PHE A 257 0.34 16.83 -4.73
N GLU A 258 0.51 15.53 -4.54
CA GLU A 258 -0.51 14.67 -3.92
C GLU A 258 -0.69 14.99 -2.42
N ALA A 259 -1.91 15.07 -1.90
CA ALA A 259 -3.20 15.02 -2.61
C ALA A 259 -3.66 16.40 -3.12
N LEU A 260 -3.38 17.45 -2.35
CA LEU A 260 -3.97 18.77 -2.51
C LEU A 260 -2.90 19.88 -2.42
N ALA A 261 -1.77 19.69 -3.08
CA ALA A 261 -0.60 20.56 -2.93
C ALA A 261 -0.07 21.20 -4.21
N ALA A 262 -0.61 20.92 -5.41
CA ALA A 262 -0.29 21.72 -6.61
C ALA A 262 -0.71 23.19 -6.42
N ARG A 263 -1.84 23.40 -5.72
CA ARG A 263 -2.33 24.71 -5.23
C ARG A 263 -1.35 25.48 -4.32
N LYS A 264 -0.28 24.85 -3.83
CA LYS A 264 0.79 25.49 -3.05
C LYS A 264 1.96 25.95 -3.92
N ALA A 265 2.01 25.52 -5.19
CA ALA A 265 3.05 25.88 -6.15
C ALA A 265 2.57 26.87 -7.24
N PHE A 266 1.31 26.76 -7.68
CA PHE A 266 0.67 27.68 -8.63
C PHE A 266 -0.86 27.65 -8.47
N PRO A 267 -1.60 28.74 -8.77
CA PRO A 267 -3.07 28.74 -8.71
C PRO A 267 -3.67 27.84 -9.80
N CYS A 268 -4.54 26.89 -9.43
CA CYS A 268 -5.05 25.87 -10.36
C CYS A 268 -6.38 25.20 -9.92
N PHE A 269 -6.99 24.43 -10.81
CA PHE A 269 -8.16 23.58 -10.52
C PHE A 269 -7.70 22.26 -9.91
N ASP A 270 -7.27 22.32 -8.66
CA ASP A 270 -6.52 21.23 -8.01
C ASP A 270 -7.40 20.07 -7.50
N GLU A 271 -8.12 19.37 -8.39
CA GLU A 271 -8.85 18.12 -8.12
C GLU A 271 -8.67 17.09 -9.25
N PRO A 272 -8.72 15.77 -8.98
CA PRO A 272 -8.31 14.72 -9.94
C PRO A 272 -9.00 14.70 -11.31
N HIS A 273 -10.26 15.13 -11.42
CA HIS A 273 -11.00 15.10 -12.69
C HIS A 273 -10.80 16.34 -13.59
N PHE A 274 -10.23 17.45 -13.09
CA PHE A 274 -9.89 18.62 -13.91
C PHE A 274 -8.59 18.37 -14.69
N LYS A 275 -8.57 17.30 -15.49
CA LYS A 275 -7.42 16.95 -16.32
C LYS A 275 -7.16 18.01 -17.38
N ALA A 276 -5.90 18.37 -17.56
CA ALA A 276 -5.43 19.33 -18.54
C ALA A 276 -4.10 18.87 -19.16
N HIS A 277 -3.70 19.55 -20.24
CA HIS A 277 -2.33 19.55 -20.72
C HIS A 277 -1.49 20.54 -19.91
N PHE A 278 -0.21 20.26 -19.72
CA PHE A 278 0.74 21.16 -19.05
C PHE A 278 1.91 21.47 -19.99
N ASN A 279 2.14 22.77 -20.22
CA ASN A 279 3.29 23.32 -20.92
C ASN A 279 4.18 24.00 -19.87
N VAL A 280 5.40 23.52 -19.67
CA VAL A 280 6.24 23.89 -18.51
C VAL A 280 7.56 24.52 -18.96
N SER A 281 7.87 25.69 -18.40
CA SER A 281 9.21 26.27 -18.44
C SER A 281 9.72 26.67 -17.05
N VAL A 282 11.03 26.56 -16.85
CA VAL A 282 11.70 26.83 -15.56
C VAL A 282 13.01 27.57 -15.79
N LEU A 283 13.14 28.78 -15.25
CA LEU A 283 14.36 29.58 -15.24
C LEU A 283 15.10 29.39 -13.91
N THR A 284 16.27 28.76 -13.93
CA THR A 284 17.04 28.45 -12.70
C THR A 284 18.56 28.47 -12.89
N ASP A 285 19.30 28.53 -11.77
CA ASP A 285 20.75 28.34 -11.70
C ASP A 285 21.17 26.91 -11.27
N HIS A 286 20.19 26.01 -11.04
CA HIS A 286 20.44 24.57 -10.87
C HIS A 286 20.90 23.90 -12.19
N PRO A 287 21.85 22.93 -12.14
CA PRO A 287 22.47 22.37 -13.35
C PRO A 287 21.68 21.22 -14.02
N VAL A 288 20.70 20.64 -13.32
CA VAL A 288 19.77 19.63 -13.85
C VAL A 288 18.36 20.06 -13.47
N VAL A 289 17.46 20.05 -14.46
CA VAL A 289 16.01 20.27 -14.30
C VAL A 289 15.29 19.12 -14.98
N LEU A 290 14.36 18.50 -14.27
CA LEU A 290 13.53 17.39 -14.74
C LEU A 290 12.06 17.77 -14.60
N SER A 291 11.22 17.35 -15.55
CA SER A 291 9.76 17.39 -15.45
C SER A 291 9.14 16.12 -16.06
N ASN A 292 7.82 16.01 -16.13
CA ASN A 292 7.08 14.84 -16.63
C ASN A 292 7.51 14.38 -18.03
N MET A 293 7.87 15.33 -18.89
CA MET A 293 8.15 15.14 -20.32
C MET A 293 9.63 15.38 -20.68
N PRO A 294 10.09 15.05 -21.89
CA PRO A 294 11.44 15.40 -22.37
C PRO A 294 11.70 16.91 -22.38
N GLU A 295 12.96 17.29 -22.19
CA GLU A 295 13.43 18.66 -22.41
C GLU A 295 13.52 18.97 -23.92
N LEU A 296 12.94 20.09 -24.34
CA LEU A 296 13.03 20.63 -25.69
C LEU A 296 14.26 21.54 -25.87
N SER A 297 14.52 22.42 -24.89
CA SER A 297 15.70 23.29 -24.89
C SER A 297 16.03 23.86 -23.52
N ALA A 298 17.34 24.10 -23.30
CA ALA A 298 17.88 24.89 -22.20
C ALA A 298 18.62 26.11 -22.77
N LEU A 299 18.15 27.33 -22.49
CA LEU A 299 18.67 28.58 -23.08
C LEU A 299 19.08 29.59 -22.01
N THR A 300 20.33 30.06 -22.05
CA THR A 300 20.84 31.07 -21.11
C THR A 300 20.06 32.38 -21.25
N THR A 301 19.43 32.83 -20.16
CA THR A 301 18.49 33.95 -20.12
C THR A 301 18.82 34.86 -18.93
N ASN A 302 18.47 36.15 -19.03
CA ASN A 302 18.59 37.08 -17.90
C ASN A 302 17.49 36.80 -16.87
N SER A 303 17.89 36.64 -15.61
CA SER A 303 17.00 36.52 -14.46
C SER A 303 16.41 37.89 -14.05
N THR A 304 15.20 37.89 -13.49
CA THR A 304 14.62 39.07 -12.81
C THR A 304 15.00 39.13 -11.32
N LEU A 305 15.27 37.97 -10.71
CA LEU A 305 15.59 37.81 -9.29
C LEU A 305 17.10 37.81 -8.98
N SER A 306 17.97 37.60 -9.96
CA SER A 306 19.41 37.39 -9.77
C SER A 306 20.29 38.14 -10.77
N SER A 307 21.49 38.49 -10.33
CA SER A 307 22.50 39.19 -11.14
C SER A 307 23.40 38.28 -11.98
N THR A 308 23.20 36.96 -11.89
CA THR A 308 23.91 35.96 -12.69
C THR A 308 23.03 35.34 -13.78
N PRO A 309 23.58 34.97 -14.95
CA PRO A 309 22.80 34.27 -15.97
C PRO A 309 22.25 32.95 -15.44
N ALA A 310 20.97 32.71 -15.70
CA ALA A 310 20.27 31.47 -15.41
C ALA A 310 19.93 30.75 -16.73
N MET A 311 19.49 29.49 -16.68
CA MET A 311 19.06 28.74 -17.85
C MET A 311 17.54 28.58 -17.82
N LEU A 312 16.89 28.94 -18.93
CA LEU A 312 15.47 28.68 -19.17
C LEU A 312 15.35 27.28 -19.78
N HIS A 313 14.88 26.33 -18.99
CA HIS A 313 14.55 24.98 -19.40
C HIS A 313 13.09 24.94 -19.89
N THR A 314 12.83 24.17 -20.93
CA THR A 314 11.51 24.06 -21.60
C THR A 314 11.25 22.59 -21.92
N PHE A 315 10.03 22.12 -21.68
CA PHE A 315 9.66 20.71 -21.83
C PHE A 315 8.59 20.50 -22.92
N GLU A 316 8.48 19.28 -23.45
CA GLU A 316 7.34 18.89 -24.29
C GLU A 316 6.03 18.99 -23.49
N VAL A 317 4.93 19.37 -24.15
CA VAL A 317 3.61 19.46 -23.53
C VAL A 317 3.13 18.07 -23.10
N THR A 318 2.62 17.93 -21.88
CA THR A 318 2.12 16.64 -21.37
C THR A 318 0.90 16.14 -22.17
N PRO A 319 0.58 14.84 -22.12
CA PRO A 319 -0.78 14.37 -22.35
C PRO A 319 -1.77 14.95 -21.33
N LEU A 320 -3.06 14.69 -21.58
CA LEU A 320 -4.16 15.07 -20.69
C LEU A 320 -4.04 14.34 -19.34
N MET A 321 -3.75 15.06 -18.26
CA MET A 321 -3.45 14.50 -16.92
C MET A 321 -3.90 15.43 -15.78
N SER A 322 -3.91 14.93 -14.55
CA SER A 322 -4.38 15.66 -13.36
C SER A 322 -3.29 16.54 -12.73
N THR A 323 -3.66 17.59 -11.99
CA THR A 323 -2.71 18.54 -11.35
C THR A 323 -1.74 17.88 -10.39
N TYR A 324 -2.22 16.91 -9.60
CA TYR A 324 -1.44 16.21 -8.57
C TYR A 324 -0.24 15.41 -9.13
N LEU A 325 -0.23 15.16 -10.45
CA LEU A 325 0.80 14.40 -11.17
C LEU A 325 1.85 15.28 -11.87
N LEU A 326 1.72 16.60 -11.80
CA LEU A 326 2.70 17.52 -12.36
C LEU A 326 3.95 17.53 -11.46
N ALA A 327 5.13 17.31 -12.05
CA ALA A 327 6.38 17.27 -11.31
C ALA A 327 7.49 18.14 -11.91
N ILE A 328 8.28 18.73 -11.01
CA ILE A 328 9.50 19.48 -11.33
C ILE A 328 10.55 19.16 -10.27
N VAL A 329 11.74 18.73 -10.71
CA VAL A 329 12.89 18.49 -9.80
C VAL A 329 14.12 19.21 -10.34
N MET A 330 14.78 20.01 -9.49
CA MET A 330 15.95 20.83 -9.83
C MET A 330 17.09 20.54 -8.85
N GLY A 331 18.29 20.19 -9.31
CA GLY A 331 19.36 19.84 -8.36
C GLY A 331 20.73 19.52 -8.95
N ASN A 332 21.68 19.23 -8.07
CA ASN A 332 22.96 18.61 -8.45
C ASN A 332 22.75 17.10 -8.52
N LEU A 333 22.22 16.61 -9.65
CA LEU A 333 21.86 15.21 -9.85
C LEU A 333 22.82 14.49 -10.80
N VAL A 334 22.99 13.19 -10.57
CA VAL A 334 23.72 12.26 -11.45
C VAL A 334 22.84 11.05 -11.77
N SER A 335 23.04 10.43 -12.93
CA SER A 335 22.19 9.33 -13.39
C SER A 335 22.93 8.16 -14.04
N VAL A 336 22.16 7.09 -14.18
CA VAL A 336 22.31 6.02 -15.17
C VAL A 336 21.05 5.99 -16.04
N GLU A 337 21.20 5.55 -17.29
CA GLU A 337 20.11 5.43 -18.25
C GLU A 337 20.16 4.09 -19.00
N MET A 338 19.01 3.61 -19.47
CA MET A 338 18.90 2.46 -20.37
C MET A 338 17.73 2.59 -21.34
N GLU A 339 17.88 2.05 -22.53
CA GLU A 339 16.79 1.85 -23.49
C GLU A 339 16.04 0.55 -23.17
N CYS A 340 14.80 0.66 -22.69
CA CYS A 340 13.95 -0.49 -22.43
C CYS A 340 13.08 -0.80 -23.65
N SER A 341 13.23 -1.98 -24.24
CA SER A 341 12.38 -2.43 -25.34
C SER A 341 11.10 -3.05 -24.79
N VAL A 342 9.95 -2.46 -25.12
CA VAL A 342 8.63 -2.78 -24.55
C VAL A 342 7.66 -3.19 -25.66
N THR A 343 6.87 -4.24 -25.43
CA THR A 343 5.78 -4.68 -26.32
C THR A 343 4.45 -4.72 -25.57
N ASP A 344 3.35 -4.55 -26.30
CA ASP A 344 1.98 -4.64 -25.79
C ASP A 344 1.44 -6.09 -25.73
N GLY A 345 2.30 -7.10 -25.87
CA GLY A 345 1.91 -8.51 -25.90
C GLY A 345 1.06 -8.95 -27.11
N ILE A 346 0.65 -8.05 -28.01
CA ILE A 346 -0.21 -8.36 -29.15
C ILE A 346 0.62 -9.03 -30.26
N VAL A 347 0.10 -10.13 -30.82
CA VAL A 347 0.80 -10.90 -31.87
C VAL A 347 0.98 -10.05 -33.13
N GLY A 348 2.24 -9.66 -33.39
CA GLY A 348 2.61 -8.85 -34.55
C GLY A 348 2.78 -7.35 -34.28
N SER A 349 2.71 -6.90 -33.02
CA SER A 349 3.07 -5.52 -32.67
C SER A 349 4.58 -5.26 -32.78
N THR A 350 4.93 -3.99 -32.96
CA THR A 350 6.33 -3.53 -32.97
C THR A 350 6.74 -3.12 -31.57
N ALA A 351 7.95 -3.49 -31.13
CA ALA A 351 8.47 -2.99 -29.86
C ALA A 351 8.68 -1.47 -29.89
N LYS A 352 8.20 -0.78 -28.86
CA LYS A 352 8.52 0.62 -28.57
C LYS A 352 9.70 0.63 -27.60
N ASN A 353 10.73 1.42 -27.90
CA ASN A 353 11.77 1.71 -26.92
C ASN A 353 11.29 2.85 -26.01
N VAL A 354 11.56 2.71 -24.71
CA VAL A 354 11.31 3.71 -23.68
C VAL A 354 12.64 3.98 -22.97
N LEU A 355 13.08 5.24 -22.98
CA LEU A 355 14.29 5.65 -22.29
C LEU A 355 14.00 5.75 -20.79
N ILE A 356 14.64 4.89 -19.99
CA ILE A 356 14.53 4.93 -18.53
C ILE A 356 15.78 5.59 -17.95
N ARG A 357 15.62 6.53 -17.02
CA ARG A 357 16.73 7.02 -16.16
C ARG A 357 16.44 6.84 -14.69
N SER A 358 17.50 6.63 -13.91
CA SER A 358 17.45 6.71 -12.45
C SER A 358 18.50 7.69 -11.96
N TRP A 359 18.08 8.61 -11.09
CA TRP A 359 18.82 9.80 -10.65
C TRP A 359 19.05 9.80 -9.13
N SER A 360 20.21 10.29 -8.68
CA SER A 360 20.49 10.57 -7.26
C SER A 360 21.34 11.82 -7.08
N THR A 361 21.52 12.21 -5.83
CA THR A 361 22.31 13.33 -5.33
C THR A 361 23.84 13.13 -5.36
N SER A 362 24.36 11.95 -5.72
CA SER A 362 25.71 11.51 -5.31
C SER A 362 26.31 10.45 -6.26
N TYR A 363 27.58 10.60 -6.66
CA TYR A 363 28.21 9.74 -7.68
C TYR A 363 28.60 8.36 -7.15
N SER A 364 29.00 8.25 -5.88
CA SER A 364 29.19 6.97 -5.17
C SER A 364 27.97 6.05 -5.27
N ARG A 365 26.77 6.63 -5.28
CA ARG A 365 25.49 5.91 -5.32
C ARG A 365 25.12 5.38 -6.71
N LYS A 366 25.96 5.56 -7.74
CA LYS A 366 25.67 5.20 -9.13
C LYS A 366 25.41 3.69 -9.38
N ASN A 367 26.02 2.81 -8.59
CA ASN A 367 25.78 1.36 -8.69
C ASN A 367 24.34 1.00 -8.27
N TYR A 368 23.87 1.55 -7.15
CA TYR A 368 22.53 1.33 -6.58
C TYR A 368 21.42 1.68 -7.59
N LEU A 369 21.58 2.79 -8.33
CA LEU A 369 20.67 3.24 -9.39
C LEU A 369 20.56 2.26 -10.58
N SER A 370 21.52 1.34 -10.75
CA SER A 370 21.45 0.36 -11.83
C SER A 370 20.44 -0.76 -11.55
N THR A 371 20.10 -1.02 -10.28
CA THR A 371 19.09 -2.03 -9.93
C THR A 371 17.68 -1.51 -10.20
N SER A 372 17.36 -0.26 -9.81
CA SER A 372 16.06 0.38 -10.02
C SER A 372 15.69 0.49 -11.50
N LEU A 373 16.65 0.81 -12.38
CA LEU A 373 16.48 0.73 -13.84
C LEU A 373 16.00 -0.64 -14.32
N ASN A 374 16.64 -1.72 -13.84
CA ASN A 374 16.30 -3.09 -14.24
C ASN A 374 14.91 -3.52 -13.72
N ILE A 375 14.54 -3.11 -12.50
CA ILE A 375 13.17 -3.32 -11.97
C ILE A 375 12.17 -2.58 -12.85
N SER A 376 12.42 -1.30 -13.15
CA SER A 376 11.53 -0.44 -13.95
C SER A 376 11.30 -1.00 -15.36
N CYS A 377 12.35 -1.48 -16.04
CA CYS A 377 12.19 -2.11 -17.35
C CYS A 377 11.39 -3.43 -17.26
N SER A 378 11.63 -4.25 -16.24
CA SER A 378 10.85 -5.46 -15.96
C SER A 378 9.37 -5.14 -15.70
N ALA A 379 9.09 -4.05 -14.98
CA ALA A 379 7.73 -3.56 -14.69
C ALA A 379 7.03 -3.10 -15.99
N LEU A 380 7.65 -2.21 -16.77
CA LEU A 380 7.10 -1.73 -18.05
C LEU A 380 6.82 -2.88 -19.04
N GLN A 381 7.72 -3.86 -19.14
CA GLN A 381 7.53 -5.05 -19.97
C GLN A 381 6.41 -5.95 -19.45
N THR A 382 6.32 -6.16 -18.14
CA THR A 382 5.27 -6.97 -17.50
C THR A 382 3.90 -6.35 -17.72
N TYR A 383 3.72 -5.07 -17.35
CA TYR A 383 2.43 -4.39 -17.42
C TYR A 383 1.98 -4.15 -18.87
N SER A 384 2.86 -3.73 -19.78
CA SER A 384 2.47 -3.48 -21.17
C SER A 384 1.95 -4.76 -21.85
N SER A 385 2.59 -5.90 -21.56
CA SER A 385 2.18 -7.22 -22.06
C SER A 385 0.90 -7.74 -21.38
N LEU A 386 0.80 -7.60 -20.05
CA LEU A 386 -0.36 -8.05 -19.26
C LEU A 386 -1.64 -7.27 -19.62
N LEU A 387 -1.57 -5.93 -19.63
CA LEU A 387 -2.67 -5.01 -19.89
C LEU A 387 -2.97 -4.86 -21.40
N GLN A 388 -2.15 -5.49 -22.25
CA GLN A 388 -2.13 -5.36 -23.70
C GLN A 388 -2.12 -3.90 -24.18
N MET A 389 -1.36 -3.04 -23.51
CA MET A 389 -1.41 -1.59 -23.70
C MET A 389 -0.02 -0.99 -23.47
N PRO A 390 0.59 -0.32 -24.47
CA PRO A 390 1.94 0.21 -24.32
C PRO A 390 1.99 1.37 -23.32
N TYR A 391 3.14 1.54 -22.67
CA TYR A 391 3.45 2.76 -21.92
C TYR A 391 3.41 3.99 -22.85
N MET A 392 2.69 5.03 -22.43
CA MET A 392 2.32 6.14 -23.34
C MET A 392 3.46 7.13 -23.61
N LEU A 393 4.19 7.55 -22.57
CA LEU A 393 5.23 8.59 -22.69
C LEU A 393 6.51 8.07 -23.42
N PRO A 394 7.38 8.94 -23.94
CA PRO A 394 8.64 8.52 -24.57
C PRO A 394 9.72 8.08 -23.56
N LYS A 395 9.64 8.55 -22.31
CA LYS A 395 10.63 8.35 -21.26
C LYS A 395 9.99 8.05 -19.91
N LEU A 396 10.77 7.46 -19.00
CA LEU A 396 10.42 7.26 -17.60
C LEU A 396 11.63 7.59 -16.72
N GLU A 397 11.48 8.45 -15.73
CA GLU A 397 12.58 8.83 -14.85
C GLU A 397 12.23 8.60 -13.39
N LEU A 398 13.22 8.14 -12.61
CA LEU A 398 13.10 7.82 -11.19
C LEU A 398 14.11 8.65 -10.41
N VAL A 399 13.70 9.40 -9.39
CA VAL A 399 14.59 10.31 -8.64
C VAL A 399 14.56 10.02 -7.14
N GLY A 400 15.75 9.80 -6.56
CA GLY A 400 15.91 9.71 -5.10
C GLY A 400 15.96 11.10 -4.46
N ILE A 401 15.01 11.37 -3.57
CA ILE A 401 14.83 12.64 -2.85
C ILE A 401 15.27 12.44 -1.38
N PRO A 402 16.22 13.25 -0.84
CA PRO A 402 16.71 13.11 0.53
C PRO A 402 15.71 13.48 1.62
N SER A 403 14.74 14.35 1.33
CA SER A 403 13.68 14.77 2.25
C SER A 403 12.34 14.60 1.54
N PHE A 404 11.60 13.56 1.88
CA PHE A 404 10.38 13.13 1.20
C PHE A 404 9.42 12.48 2.22
N SER A 405 8.16 12.90 2.22
CA SER A 405 7.13 12.49 3.19
C SER A 405 6.65 11.06 2.97
N ALA A 406 6.30 10.74 1.73
CA ALA A 406 5.81 9.42 1.33
C ALA A 406 6.95 8.40 1.11
N GLY A 407 6.60 7.17 0.71
CA GLY A 407 7.59 6.20 0.21
C GLY A 407 8.10 6.58 -1.18
N ALA A 408 7.15 6.84 -2.08
CA ALA A 408 7.34 7.35 -3.43
C ALA A 408 6.09 8.13 -3.89
N MET A 409 6.04 8.56 -5.15
CA MET A 409 4.94 9.33 -5.78
C MET A 409 5.01 9.18 -7.30
N GLU A 410 3.87 8.90 -7.94
CA GLU A 410 3.83 8.30 -9.28
C GLU A 410 4.03 9.23 -10.47
N ASN A 411 4.42 10.50 -10.24
CA ASN A 411 4.24 11.62 -11.18
C ASN A 411 4.58 11.23 -12.63
N TRP A 412 3.67 11.45 -13.58
CA TRP A 412 3.71 10.74 -14.87
C TRP A 412 5.03 10.97 -15.63
N GLY A 413 5.86 9.92 -15.74
CA GLY A 413 7.17 10.00 -16.39
C GLY A 413 8.32 10.58 -15.55
N LEU A 414 8.08 11.01 -14.31
CA LEU A 414 9.08 11.49 -13.35
C LEU A 414 8.70 11.07 -11.91
N ILE A 415 8.84 9.78 -11.62
CA ILE A 415 8.53 9.20 -10.32
C ILE A 415 9.57 9.65 -9.29
N THR A 416 9.11 10.14 -8.13
CA THR A 416 9.97 10.57 -7.02
C THR A 416 9.91 9.59 -5.86
N PHE A 417 11.04 9.31 -5.21
CA PHE A 417 11.17 8.32 -4.13
C PHE A 417 11.91 8.93 -2.94
N LYS A 418 11.56 8.54 -1.70
CA LYS A 418 12.49 8.67 -0.56
C LYS A 418 13.74 7.82 -0.88
N GLU A 419 14.96 8.33 -0.69
CA GLU A 419 16.18 7.66 -1.17
C GLU A 419 16.29 6.16 -0.79
N SER A 420 15.80 5.77 0.39
CA SER A 420 15.76 4.37 0.86
C SER A 420 14.86 3.44 0.03
N MET A 421 13.88 3.99 -0.70
CA MET A 421 12.91 3.26 -1.53
C MET A 421 13.32 3.16 -3.01
N LEU A 422 14.50 3.69 -3.39
CA LEU A 422 15.04 3.61 -4.76
C LEU A 422 16.47 3.05 -4.81
N LEU A 423 17.31 3.39 -3.85
CA LEU A 423 18.73 3.05 -3.86
C LEU A 423 18.97 1.67 -3.24
N ILE A 424 19.25 0.67 -4.07
CA ILE A 424 19.44 -0.72 -3.64
C ILE A 424 20.59 -1.43 -4.37
N ASP A 425 21.51 -2.04 -3.62
CA ASP A 425 22.45 -3.03 -4.16
C ASP A 425 22.08 -4.41 -3.62
N THR A 426 21.43 -5.23 -4.44
CA THR A 426 21.01 -6.61 -4.07
C THR A 426 22.15 -7.58 -3.74
N SER A 427 23.41 -7.14 -3.82
CA SER A 427 24.59 -7.87 -3.34
C SER A 427 25.10 -7.42 -1.96
N GLN A 428 24.76 -6.21 -1.50
CA GLN A 428 25.23 -5.62 -0.23
C GLN A 428 24.10 -5.36 0.79
N ASP A 429 22.88 -5.17 0.31
CA ASP A 429 21.66 -4.95 1.09
C ASP A 429 20.92 -6.23 1.46
N ASP A 430 20.01 -6.10 2.42
CA ASP A 430 19.24 -7.22 2.95
C ASP A 430 18.05 -7.61 2.07
N LEU A 431 17.55 -8.83 2.26
CA LEU A 431 16.46 -9.37 1.45
C LEU A 431 15.14 -8.59 1.58
N LEU A 432 14.78 -8.10 2.76
CA LEU A 432 13.56 -7.33 2.98
C LEU A 432 13.66 -5.95 2.32
N GLN A 433 14.82 -5.26 2.41
CA GLN A 433 15.01 -3.99 1.70
C GLN A 433 15.01 -4.19 0.18
N ALA A 434 15.61 -5.28 -0.33
CA ALA A 434 15.58 -5.61 -1.75
C ALA A 434 14.15 -5.92 -2.26
N MET A 435 13.36 -6.63 -1.45
CA MET A 435 11.93 -6.85 -1.72
C MET A 435 11.17 -5.54 -1.70
N ALA A 436 11.28 -4.72 -0.64
CA ALA A 436 10.57 -3.46 -0.49
C ALA A 436 10.85 -2.48 -1.65
N VAL A 437 12.11 -2.24 -2.00
CA VAL A 437 12.47 -1.35 -3.12
C VAL A 437 11.95 -1.91 -4.45
N THR A 438 11.94 -3.23 -4.64
CA THR A 438 11.34 -3.84 -5.84
C THR A 438 9.83 -3.63 -5.88
N THR A 439 9.15 -3.84 -4.75
CA THR A 439 7.70 -3.68 -4.63
C THR A 439 7.29 -2.23 -4.89
N VAL A 440 7.92 -1.25 -4.24
CA VAL A 440 7.62 0.18 -4.46
C VAL A 440 7.92 0.59 -5.90
N VAL A 441 9.08 0.25 -6.48
CA VAL A 441 9.35 0.57 -7.90
C VAL A 441 8.35 -0.12 -8.84
N CYS A 442 7.87 -1.32 -8.52
CA CYS A 442 6.80 -1.96 -9.27
C CYS A 442 5.43 -1.25 -9.10
N HIS A 443 5.13 -0.72 -7.90
CA HIS A 443 3.92 0.03 -7.55
C HIS A 443 3.83 1.33 -8.36
N GLU A 444 4.85 2.17 -8.28
CA GLU A 444 4.92 3.45 -9.01
C GLU A 444 4.83 3.29 -10.53
N VAL A 445 5.38 2.19 -11.06
CA VAL A 445 5.30 1.87 -12.49
C VAL A 445 3.92 1.31 -12.89
N ALA A 446 3.13 0.76 -11.95
CA ALA A 446 1.74 0.36 -12.20
C ALA A 446 0.82 1.59 -12.32
N HIS A 447 1.06 2.62 -11.51
CA HIS A 447 0.29 3.87 -11.55
C HIS A 447 0.35 4.61 -12.89
N GLN A 448 1.39 4.38 -13.69
CA GLN A 448 1.51 4.89 -15.06
C GLN A 448 0.33 4.46 -15.96
N TRP A 449 -0.42 3.43 -15.55
CA TRP A 449 -1.76 3.11 -16.05
C TRP A 449 -2.88 3.46 -15.03
N PHE A 450 -2.74 3.06 -13.76
CA PHE A 450 -3.77 3.20 -12.70
C PHE A 450 -3.48 4.34 -11.73
N GLY A 451 -3.90 5.55 -12.06
CA GLY A 451 -3.54 6.81 -11.39
C GLY A 451 -3.32 7.88 -12.45
N ASN A 452 -2.48 7.58 -13.44
CA ASN A 452 -2.08 8.54 -14.47
C ASN A 452 -2.98 8.50 -15.72
N LEU A 453 -2.96 7.36 -16.44
CA LEU A 453 -3.70 7.21 -17.69
C LEU A 453 -5.22 7.20 -17.45
N ILE A 454 -5.67 6.41 -16.48
CA ILE A 454 -6.99 6.56 -15.85
C ILE A 454 -6.77 7.01 -14.41
N THR A 455 -7.64 7.84 -13.88
CA THR A 455 -7.52 8.44 -12.53
C THR A 455 -8.85 8.28 -11.79
N PRO A 456 -8.89 8.14 -10.45
CA PRO A 456 -10.14 8.35 -9.72
C PRO A 456 -10.80 9.70 -10.09
N ARG A 457 -12.14 9.77 -10.09
CA ARG A 457 -12.86 11.05 -10.33
C ARG A 457 -12.56 12.09 -9.24
N ASP A 458 -12.51 11.64 -8.01
CA ASP A 458 -12.12 12.40 -6.84
C ASP A 458 -11.67 11.43 -5.73
N TRP A 459 -11.24 11.97 -4.59
CA TRP A 459 -10.60 11.19 -3.52
C TRP A 459 -11.53 10.19 -2.81
N THR A 460 -12.85 10.23 -3.06
CA THR A 460 -13.77 9.16 -2.60
C THR A 460 -13.51 7.81 -3.29
N GLU A 461 -12.77 7.80 -4.40
CA GLU A 461 -12.48 6.65 -5.26
C GLU A 461 -10.98 6.25 -5.23
N LEU A 462 -10.19 6.72 -4.25
CA LEU A 462 -8.73 6.58 -4.19
C LEU A 462 -8.22 5.14 -4.45
N TRP A 463 -8.92 4.13 -3.95
CA TRP A 463 -8.59 2.71 -4.16
C TRP A 463 -8.48 2.29 -5.64
N LEU A 464 -9.07 3.04 -6.58
CA LEU A 464 -8.97 2.80 -8.03
C LEU A 464 -7.56 3.09 -8.59
N LYS A 465 -6.72 3.85 -7.87
CA LYS A 465 -5.26 3.85 -8.11
C LYS A 465 -4.55 2.87 -7.17
N GLU A 466 -4.78 2.98 -5.87
CA GLU A 466 -3.95 2.32 -4.84
C GLU A 466 -4.13 0.80 -4.80
N GLY A 467 -5.37 0.33 -4.75
CA GLY A 467 -5.66 -1.11 -4.74
C GLY A 467 -5.20 -1.82 -6.02
N PHE A 468 -5.23 -1.12 -7.17
CA PHE A 468 -4.69 -1.65 -8.42
C PHE A 468 -3.17 -1.68 -8.45
N ALA A 469 -2.49 -0.66 -7.91
CA ALA A 469 -1.04 -0.65 -7.77
C ALA A 469 -0.56 -1.74 -6.78
N THR A 470 -1.18 -1.86 -5.60
CA THR A 470 -0.86 -2.93 -4.62
C THR A 470 -1.22 -4.35 -5.09
N TYR A 471 -2.17 -4.51 -6.02
CA TYR A 471 -2.36 -5.79 -6.73
C TYR A 471 -1.23 -6.02 -7.76
N LEU A 472 -0.91 -5.02 -8.59
CA LEU A 472 0.06 -5.16 -9.69
C LEU A 472 1.52 -5.27 -9.24
N GLU A 473 1.91 -4.60 -8.14
CA GLU A 473 3.26 -4.64 -7.59
C GLU A 473 3.71 -6.10 -7.33
N ASN A 474 2.78 -6.93 -6.85
CA ASN A 474 3.01 -8.31 -6.45
C ASN A 474 3.19 -9.21 -7.68
N VAL A 475 2.50 -8.91 -8.78
CA VAL A 475 2.69 -9.54 -10.09
C VAL A 475 4.08 -9.18 -10.65
N CYS A 476 4.45 -7.89 -10.61
CA CYS A 476 5.74 -7.41 -11.11
C CYS A 476 6.93 -7.92 -10.31
N ALA A 477 6.88 -7.89 -8.97
CA ALA A 477 7.92 -8.40 -8.10
C ALA A 477 8.12 -9.92 -8.28
N TYR A 478 7.02 -10.68 -8.44
CA TYR A 478 7.09 -12.09 -8.82
C TYR A 478 7.76 -12.30 -10.18
N MET A 479 7.40 -11.52 -11.22
CA MET A 479 8.00 -11.64 -12.55
C MET A 479 9.49 -11.26 -12.57
N TYR A 480 9.90 -10.28 -11.75
CA TYR A 480 11.30 -9.86 -11.63
C TYR A 480 12.18 -10.85 -10.84
N LYS A 481 11.64 -11.48 -9.77
CA LYS A 481 12.34 -12.48 -8.93
C LYS A 481 11.39 -13.60 -8.46
N PRO A 482 11.06 -14.60 -9.32
CA PRO A 482 10.16 -15.69 -8.92
C PRO A 482 10.62 -16.47 -7.69
N GLN A 483 11.95 -16.57 -7.46
CA GLN A 483 12.55 -17.23 -6.30
C GLN A 483 12.32 -16.51 -4.96
N TRP A 484 11.79 -15.29 -4.97
CA TRP A 484 11.38 -14.59 -3.75
C TRP A 484 10.03 -15.04 -3.20
N GLY A 485 9.19 -15.69 -4.01
CA GLY A 485 7.94 -16.27 -3.53
C GLY A 485 6.95 -15.25 -2.97
N MET A 486 6.94 -14.00 -3.49
CA MET A 486 6.09 -12.89 -3.02
C MET A 486 4.60 -13.26 -2.88
N GLN A 487 4.11 -14.23 -3.66
CA GLN A 487 2.75 -14.78 -3.57
C GLN A 487 2.44 -15.39 -2.18
N ASP A 488 3.43 -15.98 -1.49
CA ASP A 488 3.29 -16.48 -0.11
C ASP A 488 3.27 -15.35 0.94
N LEU A 489 3.62 -14.11 0.54
CA LEU A 489 3.70 -12.93 1.41
C LEU A 489 2.44 -12.06 1.34
N PHE A 490 1.72 -12.08 0.21
CA PHE A 490 0.50 -11.29 0.00
C PHE A 490 -0.57 -11.50 1.10
N TYR A 491 -0.74 -12.73 1.60
CA TYR A 491 -1.65 -12.94 2.72
C TYR A 491 -1.14 -12.30 4.03
N PRO A 492 0.01 -12.71 4.61
CA PRO A 492 0.47 -12.20 5.91
C PRO A 492 0.83 -10.71 5.93
N ASP A 493 1.14 -10.08 4.79
CA ASP A 493 1.62 -8.69 4.74
C ASP A 493 0.54 -7.70 4.24
N VAL A 494 -0.25 -8.06 3.22
CA VAL A 494 -1.33 -7.21 2.65
C VAL A 494 -2.69 -7.55 3.27
N THR A 495 -3.11 -8.81 3.13
CA THR A 495 -4.50 -9.21 3.42
C THR A 495 -4.84 -9.14 4.91
N THR A 496 -3.91 -9.54 5.80
CA THR A 496 -4.10 -9.47 7.26
C THR A 496 -4.21 -8.02 7.76
N SER A 497 -3.39 -7.11 7.23
CA SER A 497 -3.36 -5.69 7.59
C SER A 497 -4.74 -5.05 7.35
N ALA A 498 -5.24 -5.21 6.13
CA ALA A 498 -6.58 -4.79 5.77
C ALA A 498 -7.68 -5.43 6.64
N LEU A 499 -7.59 -6.73 6.93
CA LEU A 499 -8.57 -7.43 7.80
C LEU A 499 -8.47 -7.02 9.29
N VAL A 500 -7.47 -6.22 9.70
CA VAL A 500 -7.41 -5.61 11.05
C VAL A 500 -8.01 -4.22 11.04
N GLU A 501 -7.69 -3.38 10.05
CA GLU A 501 -8.29 -2.04 9.92
C GLU A 501 -9.81 -2.13 9.69
N ASP A 502 -10.24 -2.98 8.75
CA ASP A 502 -11.65 -3.20 8.38
C ASP A 502 -12.46 -3.94 9.47
N SER A 503 -11.87 -4.17 10.66
CA SER A 503 -12.57 -4.71 11.85
C SER A 503 -13.09 -3.63 12.81
N LEU A 504 -12.79 -2.36 12.54
CA LEU A 504 -13.17 -1.18 13.35
C LEU A 504 -14.54 -0.63 12.93
N ALA A 505 -15.22 0.10 13.81
CA ALA A 505 -16.47 0.80 13.46
C ALA A 505 -16.20 2.17 12.81
N SER A 506 -14.98 2.70 12.97
CA SER A 506 -14.43 3.83 12.21
C SER A 506 -13.94 3.48 10.81
N ALA A 507 -13.99 2.21 10.38
CA ALA A 507 -13.56 1.79 9.04
C ALA A 507 -14.48 2.36 7.94
N HIS A 508 -13.92 2.74 6.79
CA HIS A 508 -14.66 3.30 5.66
C HIS A 508 -14.87 2.28 4.52
N PRO A 509 -15.88 2.46 3.65
CA PRO A 509 -15.99 1.70 2.40
C PRO A 509 -14.84 2.06 1.44
N LEU A 510 -14.54 1.19 0.46
CA LEU A 510 -13.51 1.47 -0.55
C LEU A 510 -13.87 2.69 -1.40
N SER A 511 -15.13 2.78 -1.82
CA SER A 511 -15.68 3.99 -2.45
C SER A 511 -16.69 4.67 -1.52
N GLN A 512 -16.47 5.95 -1.20
CA GLN A 512 -17.43 6.72 -0.40
C GLN A 512 -18.56 7.28 -1.29
N LEU A 513 -19.81 7.05 -0.90
CA LEU A 513 -20.99 7.64 -1.57
C LEU A 513 -21.31 9.07 -1.08
N ARG A 514 -20.59 9.56 -0.06
CA ARG A 514 -20.63 10.95 0.40
C ARG A 514 -19.46 11.71 -0.22
N SER A 515 -19.65 13.00 -0.49
CA SER A 515 -18.53 13.89 -0.79
C SER A 515 -17.60 14.03 0.42
N ILE A 516 -16.33 14.32 0.12
CA ILE A 516 -15.35 14.80 1.09
C ILE A 516 -15.46 16.33 1.17
N GLU A 517 -15.39 16.88 2.38
CA GLU A 517 -15.60 18.31 2.65
C GLU A 517 -14.36 19.01 3.22
N THR A 518 -13.29 18.27 3.55
CA THR A 518 -12.08 18.79 4.20
C THR A 518 -10.78 18.17 3.68
N LEU A 519 -9.65 18.83 3.95
CA LEU A 519 -8.31 18.34 3.61
C LEU A 519 -7.95 17.05 4.39
N ALA A 520 -8.23 17.02 5.69
CA ALA A 520 -7.91 15.89 6.57
C ALA A 520 -8.71 14.62 6.24
N GLU A 521 -9.91 14.77 5.65
CA GLU A 521 -10.65 13.63 5.09
C GLU A 521 -9.97 13.02 3.86
N VAL A 522 -9.37 13.84 2.99
CA VAL A 522 -8.59 13.34 1.84
C VAL A 522 -7.34 12.62 2.34
N ASP A 523 -6.58 13.21 3.26
CA ASP A 523 -5.40 12.56 3.84
C ASP A 523 -5.76 11.25 4.57
N SER A 524 -6.95 11.17 5.20
CA SER A 524 -7.43 9.96 5.88
C SER A 524 -7.82 8.79 4.97
N MET A 525 -7.93 9.01 3.64
CA MET A 525 -8.17 7.91 2.69
C MET A 525 -6.89 7.10 2.41
N TYR A 526 -5.70 7.61 2.73
CA TYR A 526 -4.41 6.95 2.45
C TYR A 526 -4.07 5.92 3.54
N ASP A 527 -4.90 4.87 3.63
CA ASP A 527 -4.96 3.91 4.74
C ASP A 527 -4.84 2.43 4.28
N SER A 528 -4.94 1.46 5.20
CA SER A 528 -4.87 0.04 4.79
C SER A 528 -6.10 -0.43 3.99
N LEU A 529 -7.20 0.33 3.96
CA LEU A 529 -8.37 -0.01 3.15
C LEU A 529 -8.14 0.34 1.67
N SER A 530 -7.79 1.58 1.35
CA SER A 530 -7.59 2.02 -0.04
C SER A 530 -6.52 1.21 -0.77
N TYR A 531 -5.39 0.93 -0.11
CA TYR A 531 -4.32 0.07 -0.65
C TYR A 531 -4.66 -1.42 -0.50
N ASN A 532 -4.68 -1.93 0.74
CA ASN A 532 -4.60 -3.37 0.99
C ASN A 532 -5.95 -4.10 0.88
N LYS A 533 -7.08 -3.49 1.32
CA LYS A 533 -8.42 -4.06 1.06
C LYS A 533 -8.74 -4.01 -0.43
N GLY A 534 -8.43 -2.90 -1.11
CA GLY A 534 -8.55 -2.78 -2.56
C GLY A 534 -7.83 -3.91 -3.31
N ALA A 535 -6.54 -4.10 -3.03
CA ALA A 535 -5.75 -5.18 -3.64
C ALA A 535 -6.24 -6.59 -3.29
N ALA A 536 -6.65 -6.84 -2.04
CA ALA A 536 -7.14 -8.15 -1.62
C ALA A 536 -8.49 -8.52 -2.28
N ILE A 537 -9.37 -7.55 -2.51
CA ILE A 537 -10.62 -7.75 -3.25
C ILE A 537 -10.35 -8.05 -4.74
N LEU A 538 -9.38 -7.39 -5.36
CA LEU A 538 -8.94 -7.70 -6.73
C LEU A 538 -8.31 -9.10 -6.84
N MET A 539 -7.42 -9.45 -5.89
CA MET A 539 -6.81 -10.78 -5.79
C MET A 539 -7.86 -11.90 -5.64
N MET A 540 -8.89 -11.67 -4.81
CA MET A 540 -10.01 -12.58 -4.61
C MET A 540 -10.80 -12.81 -5.91
N LEU A 541 -11.07 -11.73 -6.67
CA LEU A 541 -11.82 -11.79 -7.93
C LEU A 541 -11.01 -12.47 -9.05
N ASP A 542 -9.72 -12.16 -9.20
CA ASP A 542 -8.85 -12.80 -10.20
C ASP A 542 -8.71 -14.31 -9.93
N ASN A 543 -8.52 -14.73 -8.68
CA ASN A 543 -8.48 -16.16 -8.33
C ASN A 543 -9.81 -16.87 -8.62
N TYR A 544 -10.96 -16.24 -8.38
CA TYR A 544 -12.28 -16.81 -8.74
C TYR A 544 -12.45 -16.94 -10.26
N LEU A 545 -12.01 -15.94 -11.04
CA LEU A 545 -12.07 -15.94 -12.50
C LEU A 545 -11.04 -16.89 -13.14
N ALA A 546 -9.92 -17.15 -12.47
CA ALA A 546 -8.91 -18.13 -12.88
C ALA A 546 -9.40 -19.57 -12.64
N LEU A 547 -10.03 -19.85 -11.49
CA LEU A 547 -10.61 -21.17 -11.18
C LEU A 547 -11.77 -21.55 -12.12
N SER A 548 -12.50 -20.58 -12.65
CA SER A 548 -13.60 -20.78 -13.60
C SER A 548 -13.17 -20.73 -15.09
N ALA A 549 -11.88 -20.55 -15.38
CA ALA A 549 -11.38 -20.48 -16.75
C ALA A 549 -11.34 -21.85 -17.45
N THR A 550 -12.23 -22.08 -18.41
CA THR A 550 -12.37 -23.36 -19.12
C THR A 550 -11.39 -23.57 -20.28
N GLN A 551 -10.51 -22.60 -20.57
CA GLN A 551 -9.54 -22.64 -21.68
C GLN A 551 -8.18 -22.04 -21.23
N PRO A 552 -7.04 -22.58 -21.69
CA PRO A 552 -5.74 -21.97 -21.44
C PRO A 552 -5.59 -20.68 -22.26
N GLY A 553 -5.22 -19.58 -21.59
CA GLY A 553 -5.08 -18.26 -22.22
C GLY A 553 -4.92 -17.15 -21.18
N ILE A 554 -5.19 -15.91 -21.60
CA ILE A 554 -5.25 -14.73 -20.71
C ILE A 554 -6.48 -14.85 -19.81
N SER A 555 -6.35 -14.57 -18.49
CA SER A 555 -7.45 -14.74 -17.54
C SER A 555 -8.63 -13.79 -17.86
N PRO A 556 -9.88 -14.15 -17.50
CA PRO A 556 -11.03 -13.27 -17.71
C PRO A 556 -10.88 -11.92 -17.00
N PHE A 557 -10.19 -11.90 -15.85
CA PHE A 557 -9.83 -10.68 -15.10
C PHE A 557 -8.88 -9.78 -15.90
N VAL A 558 -7.74 -10.32 -16.37
CA VAL A 558 -6.76 -9.55 -17.16
C VAL A 558 -7.37 -9.04 -18.47
N LYS A 559 -8.27 -9.82 -19.09
CA LYS A 559 -9.05 -9.37 -20.26
C LYS A 559 -9.97 -8.19 -19.93
N ALA A 560 -10.67 -8.23 -18.78
CA ALA A 560 -11.51 -7.14 -18.31
C ALA A 560 -10.69 -5.87 -17.99
N LEU A 561 -9.55 -6.05 -17.31
CA LEU A 561 -8.59 -4.99 -17.00
C LEU A 561 -8.07 -4.29 -18.27
N SER A 562 -7.71 -5.08 -19.28
CA SER A 562 -7.29 -4.59 -20.61
C SER A 562 -8.41 -3.83 -21.34
N ALA A 563 -9.67 -4.26 -21.19
CA ALA A 563 -10.82 -3.62 -21.83
C ALA A 563 -11.16 -2.29 -21.16
N PHE A 564 -11.16 -2.25 -19.82
CA PHE A 564 -11.41 -1.06 -19.00
C PHE A 564 -10.41 0.07 -19.31
N LEU A 565 -9.11 -0.20 -19.29
CA LEU A 565 -8.07 0.78 -19.63
C LEU A 565 -8.25 1.34 -21.05
N LYS A 566 -8.56 0.48 -22.04
CA LYS A 566 -8.78 0.89 -23.44
C LYS A 566 -10.08 1.67 -23.64
N GLN A 567 -11.07 1.48 -22.78
CA GLN A 567 -12.33 2.22 -22.78
C GLN A 567 -12.17 3.64 -22.18
N PHE A 568 -11.39 3.77 -21.09
CA PHE A 568 -11.35 4.99 -20.26
C PHE A 568 -10.04 5.79 -20.32
N GLN A 569 -9.05 5.39 -21.13
CA GLN A 569 -7.77 6.10 -21.27
C GLN A 569 -7.91 7.64 -21.39
N TYR A 570 -7.07 8.37 -20.65
CA TYR A 570 -7.08 9.83 -20.49
C TYR A 570 -8.32 10.42 -19.79
N SER A 571 -9.21 9.60 -19.26
CA SER A 571 -10.40 10.03 -18.48
C SER A 571 -10.15 9.87 -16.98
N SER A 572 -11.14 10.26 -16.17
CA SER A 572 -11.26 9.84 -14.77
C SER A 572 -12.49 8.93 -14.60
N VAL A 573 -12.48 8.06 -13.59
CA VAL A 573 -13.40 6.91 -13.44
C VAL A 573 -13.96 6.75 -12.03
N THR A 574 -15.09 6.04 -11.94
CA THR A 574 -15.75 5.60 -10.70
C THR A 574 -15.74 4.07 -10.54
N TYR A 575 -16.07 3.55 -9.35
CA TYR A 575 -16.25 2.11 -9.14
C TYR A 575 -17.32 1.50 -10.05
N ASN A 576 -18.35 2.29 -10.39
CA ASN A 576 -19.44 1.84 -11.25
C ASN A 576 -18.97 1.68 -12.70
N ASP A 577 -18.05 2.52 -13.18
CA ASP A 577 -17.42 2.39 -14.49
C ASP A 577 -16.60 1.10 -14.58
N LEU A 578 -15.79 0.83 -13.55
CA LEU A 578 -15.01 -0.40 -13.41
C LEU A 578 -15.90 -1.63 -13.46
N TRP A 579 -16.86 -1.75 -12.53
CA TRP A 579 -17.68 -2.96 -12.43
C TRP A 579 -18.63 -3.13 -13.62
N THR A 580 -19.08 -2.05 -14.27
CA THR A 580 -19.84 -2.12 -15.53
C THR A 580 -18.98 -2.64 -16.68
N SER A 581 -17.76 -2.12 -16.86
CA SER A 581 -16.84 -2.58 -17.93
C SER A 581 -16.39 -4.04 -17.71
N PHE A 582 -16.14 -4.41 -16.46
CA PHE A 582 -15.81 -5.79 -16.06
C PHE A 582 -16.99 -6.74 -16.26
N SER A 583 -18.23 -6.33 -15.93
CA SER A 583 -19.44 -7.11 -16.18
C SER A 583 -19.63 -7.38 -17.67
N ASN A 584 -19.49 -6.34 -18.52
CA ASN A 584 -19.58 -6.46 -19.97
C ASN A 584 -18.51 -7.40 -20.57
N THR A 585 -17.31 -7.47 -19.97
CA THR A 585 -16.20 -8.27 -20.50
C THR A 585 -16.18 -9.73 -20.03
N THR A 586 -16.71 -10.00 -18.82
CA THR A 586 -16.79 -11.32 -18.20
C THR A 586 -18.12 -12.04 -18.41
N GLY A 587 -19.23 -11.30 -18.58
CA GLY A 587 -20.59 -11.84 -18.63
C GLY A 587 -21.21 -12.13 -17.26
N LEU A 588 -20.54 -11.77 -16.16
CA LEU A 588 -21.06 -11.83 -14.80
C LEU A 588 -21.64 -10.46 -14.40
N ASN A 589 -22.62 -10.41 -13.49
CA ASN A 589 -23.10 -9.15 -12.92
C ASN A 589 -22.20 -8.70 -11.77
N LEU A 590 -21.00 -8.23 -12.11
CA LEU A 590 -20.00 -7.80 -11.12
C LEU A 590 -20.42 -6.53 -10.39
N THR A 591 -21.26 -5.68 -10.99
CA THR A 591 -21.82 -4.50 -10.30
C THR A 591 -22.58 -4.91 -9.04
N SER A 592 -23.45 -5.94 -9.09
CA SER A 592 -24.14 -6.43 -7.88
C SER A 592 -23.31 -7.41 -7.04
N MET A 593 -22.34 -8.13 -7.60
CA MET A 593 -21.48 -9.05 -6.83
C MET A 593 -20.45 -8.29 -5.99
N MET A 594 -19.97 -7.13 -6.45
CA MET A 594 -18.93 -6.35 -5.78
C MET A 594 -19.49 -5.20 -4.92
N GLU A 595 -20.80 -4.92 -5.00
CA GLU A 595 -21.48 -3.82 -4.30
C GLU A 595 -21.14 -3.73 -2.81
N LEU A 596 -21.30 -4.82 -2.05
CA LEU A 596 -20.99 -4.86 -0.61
C LEU A 596 -19.50 -4.97 -0.28
N TRP A 597 -18.63 -5.23 -1.26
CA TRP A 597 -17.17 -5.20 -1.07
C TRP A 597 -16.60 -3.79 -1.30
N THR A 598 -17.24 -3.00 -2.16
CA THR A 598 -16.82 -1.64 -2.51
C THR A 598 -17.52 -0.57 -1.66
N LEU A 599 -18.84 -0.65 -1.48
CA LEU A 599 -19.66 0.43 -0.90
C LEU A 599 -19.94 0.28 0.59
N HIS A 600 -19.44 -0.78 1.22
CA HIS A 600 -19.60 -1.00 2.66
C HIS A 600 -18.25 -1.27 3.36
N PRO A 601 -18.05 -0.75 4.58
CA PRO A 601 -16.98 -1.18 5.45
C PRO A 601 -17.24 -2.59 5.98
N ASN A 602 -16.21 -3.17 6.60
CA ASN A 602 -16.18 -4.50 7.17
C ASN A 602 -16.31 -5.66 6.15
N TYR A 603 -16.13 -6.86 6.67
CA TYR A 603 -16.13 -8.13 5.93
C TYR A 603 -16.93 -9.21 6.68
N PRO A 604 -17.40 -10.27 5.99
CA PRO A 604 -18.08 -11.38 6.62
C PRO A 604 -17.11 -12.34 7.35
N VAL A 605 -17.58 -12.93 8.45
CA VAL A 605 -16.99 -14.13 9.05
C VAL A 605 -17.79 -15.34 8.56
N LEU A 606 -17.11 -16.32 7.97
CA LEU A 606 -17.73 -17.52 7.43
C LEU A 606 -17.72 -18.64 8.48
N GLU A 607 -18.87 -18.92 9.08
CA GLU A 607 -19.08 -20.03 10.01
C GLU A 607 -19.21 -21.34 9.23
N VAL A 608 -18.45 -22.37 9.64
CA VAL A 608 -18.29 -23.63 8.91
C VAL A 608 -18.62 -24.83 9.78
N THR A 609 -19.62 -25.61 9.35
CA THR A 609 -19.94 -26.92 9.94
C THR A 609 -19.91 -28.02 8.87
N MET A 610 -19.74 -29.27 9.29
CA MET A 610 -19.54 -30.41 8.38
C MET A 610 -20.38 -31.62 8.82
N ASP A 611 -21.09 -32.22 7.86
CA ASP A 611 -21.84 -33.47 8.01
C ASP A 611 -21.21 -34.55 7.11
N VAL A 612 -21.05 -35.76 7.64
CA VAL A 612 -20.32 -36.86 6.98
C VAL A 612 -21.15 -38.12 7.02
N LYS A 613 -21.63 -38.53 5.85
CA LYS A 613 -22.53 -39.68 5.67
C LYS A 613 -21.75 -40.88 5.11
N ALA A 614 -22.01 -42.09 5.60
CA ALA A 614 -21.42 -43.29 5.03
C ALA A 614 -21.94 -43.53 3.60
N SER A 615 -21.07 -43.99 2.69
CA SER A 615 -21.38 -44.24 1.29
C SER A 615 -20.84 -45.60 0.84
N ILE A 616 -21.32 -46.11 -0.30
CA ILE A 616 -20.94 -47.42 -0.85
C ILE A 616 -19.42 -47.53 -1.13
N LYS A 617 -18.69 -46.40 -1.20
CA LYS A 617 -17.25 -46.33 -1.46
C LYS A 617 -16.44 -45.66 -0.32
N GLY A 618 -17.04 -45.43 0.84
CA GLY A 618 -16.42 -44.75 1.97
C GLY A 618 -17.36 -43.75 2.61
N TYR A 619 -17.13 -42.46 2.39
CA TYR A 619 -17.89 -41.36 2.99
C TYR A 619 -18.32 -40.32 1.95
N SER A 620 -19.35 -39.54 2.27
CA SER A 620 -19.86 -38.41 1.50
C SER A 620 -19.89 -37.20 2.42
N VAL A 621 -19.14 -36.15 2.09
CA VAL A 621 -18.96 -34.96 2.95
C VAL A 621 -19.77 -33.80 2.42
N PHE A 622 -20.52 -33.17 3.33
CA PHE A 622 -21.28 -31.96 3.10
C PHE A 622 -20.77 -30.88 4.05
N VAL A 623 -20.62 -29.67 3.56
CA VAL A 623 -20.21 -28.50 4.35
C VAL A 623 -21.34 -27.47 4.29
N GLU A 624 -21.81 -27.08 5.47
CA GLU A 624 -22.72 -25.95 5.63
C GLU A 624 -21.90 -24.69 5.93
N LEU A 625 -22.20 -23.63 5.20
CA LEU A 625 -21.58 -22.32 5.29
C LEU A 625 -22.63 -21.30 5.71
N VAL A 626 -22.35 -20.51 6.75
CA VAL A 626 -23.21 -19.40 7.18
C VAL A 626 -22.34 -18.16 7.32
N GLN A 627 -22.67 -17.08 6.61
CA GLN A 627 -21.98 -15.81 6.80
C GLN A 627 -22.56 -15.04 7.99
N ARG A 628 -21.68 -14.50 8.83
CA ARG A 628 -22.00 -13.61 9.95
C ARG A 628 -21.35 -12.24 9.69
N PRO A 629 -22.00 -11.11 10.01
CA PRO A 629 -21.26 -9.88 10.18
C PRO A 629 -20.30 -10.03 11.37
N LEU A 630 -19.09 -9.48 11.26
CA LEU A 630 -18.24 -9.23 12.43
C LEU A 630 -18.95 -8.19 13.31
N LEU A 631 -19.08 -8.39 14.63
CA LEU A 631 -19.99 -7.58 15.46
C LEU A 631 -19.39 -6.21 15.83
N VAL A 632 -19.43 -5.32 14.85
CA VAL A 632 -18.94 -3.94 14.87
C VAL A 632 -20.14 -2.97 14.99
N ALA A 633 -19.97 -1.80 15.63
CA ALA A 633 -21.10 -0.91 15.93
C ALA A 633 -21.85 -0.35 14.69
N THR A 634 -21.20 -0.36 13.53
CA THR A 634 -21.68 0.13 12.24
C THR A 634 -22.12 -0.97 11.26
N THR A 635 -22.20 -2.24 11.70
CA THR A 635 -22.53 -3.38 10.81
C THR A 635 -23.81 -3.17 9.99
N PRO A 636 -23.82 -3.61 8.71
CA PRO A 636 -25.06 -3.88 7.99
C PRO A 636 -25.99 -4.76 8.83
N ALA A 637 -27.30 -4.47 8.78
CA ALA A 637 -28.29 -5.18 9.59
C ALA A 637 -28.17 -6.71 9.40
N PRO A 638 -28.17 -7.50 10.49
CA PRO A 638 -27.88 -8.93 10.41
C PRO A 638 -28.89 -9.63 9.51
N CYS A 639 -28.36 -10.49 8.63
CA CYS A 639 -29.07 -11.44 7.79
C CYS A 639 -30.48 -11.79 8.27
N ASN A 640 -31.50 -11.25 7.60
CA ASN A 640 -32.89 -11.63 7.85
C ASN A 640 -33.19 -12.97 7.14
N ASP A 641 -34.15 -13.72 7.67
CA ASP A 641 -34.51 -15.06 7.15
C ASP A 641 -35.10 -15.03 5.72
N ASN A 642 -35.44 -13.85 5.19
CA ASN A 642 -35.97 -13.67 3.84
C ASN A 642 -34.86 -13.52 2.77
N GLY A 643 -33.65 -13.10 3.18
CA GLY A 643 -32.47 -13.01 2.29
C GLY A 643 -32.48 -11.89 1.25
N GLU A 644 -33.40 -10.92 1.33
CA GLU A 644 -33.59 -9.90 0.28
C GLU A 644 -32.51 -8.79 0.27
N HIS A 645 -31.83 -8.55 1.41
CA HIS A 645 -30.69 -7.62 1.52
C HIS A 645 -29.69 -8.08 2.59
N GLY A 646 -28.40 -7.73 2.45
CA GLY A 646 -27.39 -7.85 3.52
C GLY A 646 -26.46 -9.06 3.49
N SER A 647 -26.26 -9.72 2.35
CA SER A 647 -25.26 -10.80 2.20
C SER A 647 -24.22 -10.50 1.13
N TRP A 648 -22.94 -10.56 1.50
CA TRP A 648 -21.82 -10.46 0.57
C TRP A 648 -21.86 -11.61 -0.44
N TRP A 649 -21.46 -11.35 -1.68
CA TRP A 649 -21.09 -12.42 -2.59
C TRP A 649 -19.70 -12.94 -2.22
N ILE A 650 -19.59 -14.20 -1.79
CA ILE A 650 -18.34 -14.77 -1.28
C ILE A 650 -17.86 -15.91 -2.18
N PRO A 651 -16.71 -15.79 -2.88
CA PRO A 651 -16.07 -16.92 -3.55
C PRO A 651 -15.31 -17.77 -2.52
N VAL A 652 -15.71 -19.04 -2.42
CA VAL A 652 -15.20 -19.98 -1.41
C VAL A 652 -14.35 -21.06 -2.06
N ALA A 653 -13.07 -21.10 -1.69
CA ALA A 653 -12.14 -22.17 -2.06
C ALA A 653 -12.01 -23.19 -0.92
N MET A 654 -12.04 -24.49 -1.25
CA MET A 654 -11.93 -25.57 -0.25
C MET A 654 -10.82 -26.59 -0.58
N ARG A 655 -10.23 -27.17 0.48
CA ARG A 655 -9.21 -28.23 0.43
C ARG A 655 -9.48 -29.27 1.52
N HIS A 656 -9.33 -30.55 1.20
CA HIS A 656 -9.52 -31.63 2.17
C HIS A 656 -8.22 -32.01 2.91
N GLU A 657 -8.36 -32.67 4.07
CA GLU A 657 -7.27 -33.32 4.82
C GLU A 657 -6.35 -34.12 3.87
N GLY A 658 -5.05 -33.86 3.94
CA GLY A 658 -4.03 -34.52 3.10
C GLY A 658 -3.95 -34.10 1.62
N SER A 659 -4.78 -33.19 1.11
CA SER A 659 -4.59 -32.66 -0.26
C SER A 659 -3.49 -31.60 -0.31
N ALA A 660 -2.66 -31.66 -1.35
CA ALA A 660 -1.65 -30.64 -1.67
C ALA A 660 -2.17 -29.48 -2.55
N ARG A 661 -3.44 -29.50 -2.98
CA ARG A 661 -4.08 -28.44 -3.78
C ARG A 661 -5.54 -28.20 -3.37
N PRO A 662 -6.09 -26.98 -3.53
CA PRO A 662 -7.53 -26.77 -3.57
C PRO A 662 -8.19 -27.68 -4.60
N TYR A 663 -9.44 -28.10 -4.35
CA TYR A 663 -10.14 -29.03 -5.24
C TYR A 663 -10.72 -28.28 -6.46
N PRO A 664 -10.56 -28.76 -7.71
CA PRO A 664 -10.94 -28.00 -8.91
C PRO A 664 -12.42 -27.58 -8.94
N ASP A 665 -13.33 -28.45 -8.51
CA ASP A 665 -14.77 -28.20 -8.54
C ASP A 665 -15.29 -27.52 -7.26
N ALA A 666 -14.41 -27.04 -6.36
CA ALA A 666 -14.79 -26.51 -5.04
C ALA A 666 -15.05 -25.00 -4.99
N ALA A 667 -15.07 -24.29 -6.13
CA ALA A 667 -15.34 -22.85 -6.19
C ALA A 667 -16.84 -22.53 -5.96
N VAL A 668 -17.29 -22.66 -4.71
CA VAL A 668 -18.65 -22.33 -4.29
C VAL A 668 -18.78 -20.82 -4.17
N SER A 669 -19.80 -20.20 -4.80
CA SER A 669 -20.20 -18.84 -4.44
C SER A 669 -21.35 -18.85 -3.45
N LEU A 670 -21.19 -18.11 -2.34
CA LEU A 670 -22.31 -17.64 -1.53
C LEU A 670 -22.90 -16.41 -2.22
N SER A 671 -24.23 -16.35 -2.33
CA SER A 671 -24.99 -15.16 -2.76
C SER A 671 -26.23 -14.95 -1.88
N SER A 672 -26.16 -15.47 -0.65
CA SER A 672 -27.19 -15.49 0.36
C SER A 672 -26.55 -15.83 1.71
N CYS A 673 -27.26 -15.58 2.81
CA CYS A 673 -26.71 -15.73 4.16
C CYS A 673 -26.25 -17.15 4.56
N LYS A 674 -26.71 -18.18 3.85
CA LYS A 674 -26.40 -19.59 4.12
C LYS A 674 -26.38 -20.41 2.83
N SER A 675 -25.43 -21.34 2.73
CA SER A 675 -25.38 -22.37 1.69
C SER A 675 -25.03 -23.74 2.26
N HIS A 676 -25.35 -24.80 1.51
CA HIS A 676 -25.04 -26.18 1.87
C HIS A 676 -24.42 -26.87 0.64
N SER A 677 -23.12 -27.15 0.73
CA SER A 677 -22.29 -27.60 -0.39
C SER A 677 -21.88 -29.05 -0.22
N PHE A 678 -22.03 -29.86 -1.28
CA PHE A 678 -21.46 -31.20 -1.32
C PHE A 678 -19.99 -31.12 -1.76
N VAL A 679 -19.07 -31.51 -0.87
CA VAL A 679 -17.62 -31.36 -1.09
C VAL A 679 -17.01 -32.59 -1.79
N GLY A 680 -17.65 -33.75 -1.69
CA GLY A 680 -17.27 -34.93 -2.47
C GLY A 680 -17.44 -36.27 -1.76
N ASN A 681 -17.02 -37.32 -2.44
CA ASN A 681 -16.95 -38.69 -1.92
C ASN A 681 -15.51 -39.06 -1.56
N PHE A 682 -15.30 -39.50 -0.34
CA PHE A 682 -13.99 -39.77 0.25
C PHE A 682 -13.78 -41.27 0.44
N THR A 683 -12.72 -41.80 -0.17
CA THR A 683 -12.33 -43.21 -0.08
C THR A 683 -11.32 -43.41 1.05
N GLY A 684 -11.71 -44.10 2.12
CA GLY A 684 -10.84 -44.35 3.27
C GLY A 684 -11.49 -45.24 4.33
N SER A 685 -10.71 -45.66 5.33
CA SER A 685 -11.19 -46.45 6.48
C SER A 685 -11.82 -45.62 7.60
N SER A 686 -11.71 -44.29 7.51
CA SER A 686 -12.23 -43.32 8.46
C SER A 686 -12.71 -42.07 7.71
N PRO A 687 -13.70 -41.32 8.24
CA PRO A 687 -14.07 -40.02 7.68
C PRO A 687 -12.92 -39.01 7.83
N PRO A 688 -12.81 -37.98 6.97
CA PRO A 688 -11.93 -36.86 7.21
C PRO A 688 -12.38 -36.07 8.44
N LEU A 689 -11.44 -35.49 9.20
CA LEU A 689 -11.77 -34.70 10.39
C LEU A 689 -12.16 -33.26 10.05
N TYR A 690 -11.70 -32.72 8.91
CA TYR A 690 -11.97 -31.36 8.50
C TYR A 690 -11.90 -31.17 6.98
N VAL A 691 -12.52 -30.09 6.53
CA VAL A 691 -12.30 -29.43 5.24
C VAL A 691 -11.76 -28.03 5.57
N VAL A 692 -10.65 -27.63 4.97
CA VAL A 692 -10.15 -26.25 5.04
C VAL A 692 -10.96 -25.41 4.06
N VAL A 693 -11.48 -24.29 4.56
CA VAL A 693 -12.24 -23.27 3.83
C VAL A 693 -11.39 -22.00 3.78
N ASN A 694 -11.53 -21.21 2.71
CA ASN A 694 -10.55 -20.19 2.29
C ASN A 694 -9.15 -20.82 2.07
N ALA A 695 -9.10 -22.00 1.45
CA ALA A 695 -7.85 -22.73 1.24
C ALA A 695 -6.91 -21.96 0.30
N GLY A 696 -5.66 -21.74 0.73
CA GLY A 696 -4.71 -20.85 0.05
C GLY A 696 -4.90 -19.34 0.36
N ARG A 697 -5.95 -18.97 1.11
CA ARG A 697 -6.16 -17.64 1.70
C ARG A 697 -6.29 -16.45 0.73
N TYR A 698 -6.79 -16.69 -0.48
CA TYR A 698 -7.10 -15.64 -1.46
C TYR A 698 -8.43 -14.90 -1.21
N GLY A 699 -9.28 -15.38 -0.31
CA GLY A 699 -10.57 -14.75 0.00
C GLY A 699 -10.46 -13.71 1.12
N TYR A 700 -11.05 -12.53 0.93
CA TYR A 700 -11.09 -11.45 1.92
C TYR A 700 -12.17 -11.69 3.00
N TYR A 701 -12.03 -12.78 3.76
CA TYR A 701 -12.91 -13.15 4.87
C TYR A 701 -12.26 -14.15 5.83
N ARG A 702 -12.70 -14.12 7.08
CA ARG A 702 -12.21 -14.99 8.16
C ARG A 702 -13.08 -16.24 8.33
N VAL A 703 -12.51 -17.33 8.83
CA VAL A 703 -13.21 -18.63 8.87
C VAL A 703 -13.39 -19.15 10.31
N LEU A 704 -14.65 -19.23 10.75
CA LEU A 704 -15.04 -19.71 12.07
C LEU A 704 -15.42 -21.20 12.03
N TYR A 705 -14.45 -22.05 12.33
CA TYR A 705 -14.62 -23.52 12.30
C TYR A 705 -15.38 -24.06 13.51
N SER A 706 -16.29 -25.01 13.26
CA SER A 706 -16.90 -25.84 14.30
C SER A 706 -15.88 -26.62 15.14
N ASN A 707 -16.22 -26.87 16.41
CA ASN A 707 -15.29 -27.45 17.40
C ASN A 707 -14.66 -28.78 16.97
N THR A 708 -15.38 -29.63 16.24
CA THR A 708 -14.88 -30.93 15.75
C THR A 708 -13.82 -30.76 14.66
N MET A 709 -14.09 -29.91 13.67
CA MET A 709 -13.14 -29.59 12.60
C MET A 709 -11.89 -28.91 13.16
N LEU A 710 -12.08 -27.94 14.06
CA LEU A 710 -11.00 -27.20 14.72
C LEU A 710 -10.11 -28.11 15.57
N ALA A 711 -10.66 -29.09 16.28
CA ALA A 711 -9.88 -30.08 17.01
C ALA A 711 -9.01 -30.95 16.08
N GLY A 712 -9.51 -31.30 14.89
CA GLY A 712 -8.73 -31.98 13.84
C GLY A 712 -7.61 -31.10 13.29
N LEU A 713 -7.87 -29.81 13.07
CA LEU A 713 -6.86 -28.84 12.63
C LEU A 713 -5.76 -28.63 13.69
N ILE A 714 -6.12 -28.58 14.98
CA ILE A 714 -5.15 -28.47 16.10
C ILE A 714 -4.31 -29.74 16.24
N ARG A 715 -4.90 -30.93 16.02
CA ARG A 715 -4.17 -32.22 15.95
C ARG A 715 -3.07 -32.17 14.88
N ASP A 716 -3.38 -31.60 13.72
CA ASP A 716 -2.52 -31.63 12.53
C ASP A 716 -1.63 -30.41 12.35
N ALA A 717 -1.84 -29.34 13.13
CA ALA A 717 -1.04 -28.11 13.11
C ALA A 717 0.50 -28.33 13.14
N PRO A 718 1.06 -29.35 13.84
CA PRO A 718 2.50 -29.66 13.75
C PRO A 718 3.00 -30.20 12.40
N SER A 719 2.11 -30.53 11.46
CA SER A 719 2.42 -31.18 10.18
C SER A 719 2.11 -30.28 8.99
N ALA A 720 3.16 -29.65 8.43
CA ALA A 720 3.07 -28.82 7.23
C ALA A 720 2.47 -29.55 6.00
N ASN A 721 2.58 -30.87 5.94
CA ASN A 721 2.00 -31.69 4.86
C ASN A 721 0.47 -31.84 4.96
N LEU A 722 -0.13 -31.63 6.15
CA LEU A 722 -1.57 -31.72 6.37
C LEU A 722 -2.21 -30.33 6.38
N VAL A 723 -1.52 -29.37 6.99
CA VAL A 723 -1.90 -27.95 7.07
C VAL A 723 -0.74 -27.10 6.49
N PRO A 724 -0.75 -26.75 5.20
CA PRO A 724 0.30 -25.95 4.55
C PRO A 724 0.50 -24.57 5.18
N ALA A 725 1.64 -23.94 4.90
CA ALA A 725 2.07 -22.64 5.43
C ALA A 725 0.96 -21.56 5.48
N LEU A 726 0.31 -21.27 4.35
CA LEU A 726 -0.74 -20.23 4.26
C LEU A 726 -2.02 -20.61 5.01
N ASP A 727 -2.46 -21.88 4.93
CA ASP A 727 -3.63 -22.36 5.66
C ASP A 727 -3.39 -22.24 7.18
N MET A 728 -2.17 -22.57 7.65
CA MET A 728 -1.74 -22.42 9.04
C MET A 728 -1.64 -20.96 9.47
N ALA A 729 -1.06 -20.10 8.62
CA ALA A 729 -0.97 -18.66 8.87
C ALA A 729 -2.36 -18.05 9.11
N GLY A 730 -3.33 -18.35 8.24
CA GLY A 730 -4.70 -17.88 8.42
C GLY A 730 -5.46 -18.55 9.58
N LEU A 731 -5.07 -19.75 10.04
CA LEU A 731 -5.67 -20.37 11.24
C LEU A 731 -5.18 -19.71 12.53
N LEU A 732 -3.88 -19.39 12.60
CA LEU A 732 -3.29 -18.60 13.67
C LEU A 732 -3.94 -17.21 13.72
N GLU A 733 -4.05 -16.55 12.57
CA GLU A 733 -4.60 -15.20 12.43
C GLU A 733 -6.11 -15.13 12.74
N ASP A 734 -6.94 -16.02 12.18
CA ASP A 734 -8.38 -16.04 12.49
C ASP A 734 -8.64 -16.30 13.98
N THR A 735 -7.98 -17.31 14.57
CA THR A 735 -8.18 -17.63 16.00
C THR A 735 -7.58 -16.58 16.95
N PHE A 736 -6.48 -15.92 16.55
CA PHE A 736 -5.94 -14.78 17.27
C PHE A 736 -6.98 -13.67 17.37
N GLN A 737 -7.52 -13.21 16.23
CA GLN A 737 -8.42 -12.05 16.18
C GLN A 737 -9.79 -12.35 16.80
N PHE A 738 -10.33 -13.56 16.62
CA PHE A 738 -11.54 -13.98 17.34
C PHE A 738 -11.31 -13.97 18.87
N SER A 739 -10.11 -14.35 19.32
CA SER A 739 -9.74 -14.26 20.74
C SER A 739 -9.48 -12.82 21.19
N LEU A 740 -8.97 -11.94 20.33
CA LEU A 740 -8.70 -10.53 20.65
C LEU A 740 -10.01 -9.77 20.88
N LEU A 741 -10.95 -9.89 19.94
CA LEU A 741 -12.25 -9.20 19.96
C LEU A 741 -13.20 -9.79 21.01
N GLY A 742 -13.12 -11.09 21.30
CA GLY A 742 -13.97 -11.77 22.29
C GLY A 742 -15.46 -11.82 21.97
N GLN A 743 -15.88 -11.41 20.76
CA GLN A 743 -17.28 -11.25 20.34
C GLN A 743 -18.06 -12.56 20.19
N PHE A 744 -17.38 -13.68 19.93
CA PHE A 744 -18.02 -14.98 19.71
C PHE A 744 -17.92 -15.83 20.98
N ASP A 745 -19.05 -16.26 21.56
CA ASP A 745 -19.06 -17.25 22.65
C ASP A 745 -18.90 -18.68 22.10
N THR A 746 -17.75 -18.92 21.48
CA THR A 746 -17.36 -20.20 20.85
C THR A 746 -16.02 -20.68 21.38
N TRP A 747 -15.70 -21.96 21.16
CA TRP A 747 -14.38 -22.47 21.50
C TRP A 747 -13.27 -21.84 20.62
N ALA A 748 -13.55 -21.56 19.35
CA ALA A 748 -12.60 -20.94 18.42
C ALA A 748 -12.10 -19.55 18.84
N ALA A 749 -12.96 -18.77 19.51
CA ALA A 749 -12.63 -17.47 20.09
C ALA A 749 -12.02 -17.55 21.51
N ASN A 750 -11.63 -18.73 21.96
CA ASN A 750 -10.90 -18.90 23.21
C ASN A 750 -9.39 -18.75 22.95
N SER A 751 -8.71 -17.87 23.70
CA SER A 751 -7.26 -17.67 23.64
C SER A 751 -6.47 -18.99 23.73
N ASN A 752 -7.01 -20.00 24.42
CA ASN A 752 -6.42 -21.33 24.53
C ASN A 752 -6.32 -22.07 23.17
N VAL A 753 -7.22 -21.81 22.21
CA VAL A 753 -7.15 -22.36 20.85
C VAL A 753 -5.98 -21.75 20.08
N PHE A 754 -5.85 -20.42 20.12
CA PHE A 754 -4.70 -19.74 19.52
C PHE A 754 -3.38 -20.27 20.12
N MET A 755 -3.28 -20.39 21.45
CA MET A 755 -2.08 -20.93 22.09
C MET A 755 -1.84 -22.42 21.77
N GLN A 756 -2.89 -23.22 21.51
CA GLN A 756 -2.74 -24.59 21.02
C GLN A 756 -2.19 -24.64 19.57
N LEU A 757 -2.61 -23.71 18.70
CA LEU A 757 -2.06 -23.56 17.35
C LEU A 757 -0.62 -23.02 17.36
N VAL A 758 -0.28 -22.04 18.21
CA VAL A 758 1.10 -21.58 18.46
C VAL A 758 1.98 -22.75 18.95
N SER A 759 1.48 -23.55 19.89
CA SER A 759 2.16 -24.77 20.34
C SER A 759 2.32 -25.79 19.20
N GLY A 760 1.38 -25.85 18.26
CA GLY A 760 1.50 -26.60 17.01
C GLY A 760 2.61 -26.08 16.09
N GLN A 761 2.63 -24.76 15.85
CA GLN A 761 3.64 -24.08 15.04
C GLN A 761 5.05 -24.26 15.60
N ALA A 762 5.22 -24.14 16.92
CA ALA A 762 6.51 -24.34 17.59
C ALA A 762 7.08 -25.77 17.44
N ARG A 763 6.25 -26.76 17.09
CA ARG A 763 6.68 -28.13 16.78
C ARG A 763 7.06 -28.34 15.31
N ARG A 764 6.84 -27.37 14.42
CA ARG A 764 7.21 -27.45 13.00
C ARG A 764 8.70 -27.24 12.80
N LYS A 765 9.46 -28.33 12.62
CA LYS A 765 10.90 -28.29 12.30
C LYS A 765 11.17 -28.11 10.81
N VAL A 766 10.50 -27.15 10.19
CA VAL A 766 10.60 -26.80 8.76
C VAL A 766 10.76 -25.30 8.57
N VAL A 767 11.33 -24.89 7.44
CA VAL A 767 11.41 -23.49 7.02
C VAL A 767 10.09 -23.12 6.34
N GLU A 768 9.27 -22.30 6.99
CA GLU A 768 8.05 -21.71 6.46
C GLU A 768 7.94 -20.27 7.00
N TYR A 769 7.97 -19.23 6.16
CA TYR A 769 7.95 -17.84 6.67
C TYR A 769 6.56 -17.39 7.15
N ALA A 770 5.54 -17.44 6.28
CA ALA A 770 4.21 -16.88 6.53
C ALA A 770 3.55 -17.25 7.89
N PRO A 771 3.49 -18.54 8.32
CA PRO A 771 2.87 -18.88 9.61
C PRO A 771 3.70 -18.40 10.81
N TRP A 772 5.03 -18.25 10.66
CA TRP A 772 5.87 -17.66 11.68
C TRP A 772 5.75 -16.14 11.75
N ALA A 773 5.56 -15.45 10.62
CA ALA A 773 5.29 -14.01 10.57
C ALA A 773 4.02 -13.66 11.37
N VAL A 774 2.91 -14.35 11.11
CA VAL A 774 1.65 -14.23 11.88
C VAL A 774 1.88 -14.57 13.36
N THR A 775 2.54 -15.70 13.66
CA THR A 775 2.79 -16.14 15.05
C THR A 775 3.55 -15.08 15.85
N VAL A 776 4.63 -14.53 15.28
CA VAL A 776 5.45 -13.52 15.94
C VAL A 776 4.72 -12.18 16.07
N SER A 777 3.95 -11.76 15.04
CA SER A 777 3.13 -10.55 15.10
C SER A 777 2.09 -10.61 16.22
N ALA A 778 1.29 -11.69 16.27
CA ALA A 778 0.27 -11.91 17.29
C ALA A 778 0.86 -11.99 18.71
N LEU A 779 1.94 -12.76 18.90
CA LEU A 779 2.62 -12.86 20.20
C LEU A 779 3.28 -11.54 20.62
N SER A 780 3.77 -10.73 19.67
CA SER A 780 4.28 -9.38 19.91
C SER A 780 3.15 -8.46 20.39
N ARG A 781 1.99 -8.42 19.69
CA ARG A 781 0.83 -7.59 20.09
C ARG A 781 0.35 -7.95 21.50
N LEU A 782 0.21 -9.25 21.81
CA LEU A 782 -0.12 -9.72 23.17
C LEU A 782 0.92 -9.29 24.22
N SER A 783 2.20 -9.36 23.89
CA SER A 783 3.30 -8.95 24.78
C SER A 783 3.28 -7.44 25.03
N ILE A 784 3.07 -6.63 23.99
CA ILE A 784 2.96 -5.16 24.06
C ILE A 784 1.74 -4.77 24.90
N MET A 785 0.57 -5.37 24.67
CA MET A 785 -0.65 -5.09 25.44
C MET A 785 -0.47 -5.41 26.93
N LEU A 786 0.08 -6.59 27.28
CA LEU A 786 0.38 -6.93 28.67
C LEU A 786 1.47 -6.01 29.27
N ARG A 787 2.51 -5.64 28.51
CA ARG A 787 3.59 -4.74 28.96
C ARG A 787 3.06 -3.36 29.29
N THR A 788 2.16 -2.80 28.48
CA THR A 788 1.53 -1.49 28.75
C THR A 788 0.61 -1.56 29.96
N ALA A 789 -0.24 -2.59 30.07
CA ALA A 789 -1.08 -2.79 31.25
C ALA A 789 -0.31 -3.11 32.54
N ALA A 790 0.96 -3.49 32.43
CA ALA A 790 1.88 -3.73 33.54
C ALA A 790 2.79 -2.54 33.88
N ALA A 791 2.69 -1.42 33.15
CA ALA A 791 3.54 -0.24 33.37
C ALA A 791 3.23 0.44 34.73
N PRO A 792 4.21 1.09 35.38
CA PRO A 792 3.97 1.87 36.61
C PRO A 792 2.95 2.99 36.43
N SER A 793 2.84 3.52 35.20
CA SER A 793 1.93 4.59 34.81
C SER A 793 0.51 4.12 34.43
N ALA A 794 0.24 2.80 34.41
CA ALA A 794 -1.07 2.26 34.01
C ALA A 794 -2.06 2.20 35.18
N VAL A 795 -3.30 2.66 34.95
CA VAL A 795 -4.32 2.81 36.00
C VAL A 795 -4.85 1.48 36.55
N ASN A 796 -4.87 0.42 35.73
CA ASN A 796 -5.34 -0.91 36.16
C ASN A 796 -4.47 -2.06 35.61
N SER A 797 -3.60 -2.60 36.47
CA SER A 797 -2.78 -3.79 36.21
C SER A 797 -3.38 -5.11 36.70
N THR A 798 -4.64 -5.10 37.17
CA THR A 798 -5.32 -6.29 37.71
C THR A 798 -6.29 -6.90 36.70
N LEU A 799 -6.03 -8.14 36.34
CA LEU A 799 -6.87 -8.98 35.49
C LEU A 799 -7.94 -9.69 36.33
N ARG A 800 -8.94 -10.25 35.63
CA ARG A 800 -10.05 -10.99 36.25
C ARG A 800 -9.52 -12.13 37.16
N TYR A 801 -10.22 -12.36 38.26
CA TYR A 801 -9.85 -13.33 39.31
C TYR A 801 -8.50 -13.09 40.01
N GLY A 802 -7.91 -11.88 39.91
CA GLY A 802 -6.75 -11.47 40.72
C GLY A 802 -5.39 -11.81 40.12
N PHE A 803 -5.33 -12.21 38.84
CA PHE A 803 -4.06 -12.25 38.10
C PHE A 803 -3.52 -10.82 37.89
N SER A 804 -2.20 -10.64 37.92
CA SER A 804 -1.57 -9.37 37.53
C SER A 804 -1.11 -9.40 36.07
N ALA A 805 -1.29 -8.28 35.37
CA ALA A 805 -0.73 -8.08 34.03
C ALA A 805 0.78 -8.30 33.99
N GLN A 806 1.53 -7.84 35.01
CA GLN A 806 2.98 -8.02 35.12
C GLN A 806 3.37 -9.50 35.26
N THR A 807 2.66 -10.25 36.09
CA THR A 807 2.86 -11.70 36.26
C THR A 807 2.57 -12.45 34.95
N CYS A 808 1.50 -12.06 34.24
CA CYS A 808 1.13 -12.67 32.97
C CYS A 808 2.10 -12.31 31.83
N TYR A 809 2.61 -11.07 31.79
CA TYR A 809 3.66 -10.62 30.87
C TYR A 809 4.96 -11.42 31.04
N ALA A 810 5.38 -11.64 32.29
CA ALA A 810 6.55 -12.46 32.61
C ALA A 810 6.35 -13.93 32.17
N ALA A 811 5.15 -14.49 32.36
CA ALA A 811 4.83 -15.84 31.91
C ALA A 811 4.77 -15.95 30.37
N LEU A 812 4.19 -14.96 29.68
CA LEU A 812 4.11 -14.94 28.22
C LEU A 812 5.51 -14.85 27.60
N THR A 813 6.37 -13.96 28.10
CA THR A 813 7.75 -13.82 27.61
C THR A 813 8.60 -15.06 27.95
N LYS A 814 8.42 -15.70 29.12
CA LYS A 814 8.98 -17.04 29.40
C LYS A 814 8.52 -18.07 28.36
N TYR A 815 7.22 -18.17 28.11
CA TYR A 815 6.66 -19.13 27.16
C TYR A 815 7.19 -18.93 25.74
N ILE A 816 7.19 -17.69 25.24
CA ILE A 816 7.71 -17.33 23.91
C ILE A 816 9.17 -17.77 23.80
N ARG A 817 10.02 -17.39 24.75
CA ARG A 817 11.45 -17.74 24.77
C ARG A 817 11.68 -19.25 24.82
N GLU A 818 11.04 -19.97 25.73
CA GLU A 818 11.45 -21.33 26.11
C GLU A 818 10.70 -22.43 25.38
N LYS A 819 9.47 -22.17 24.92
CA LYS A 819 8.62 -23.19 24.28
C LYS A 819 8.23 -22.85 22.83
N VAL A 820 8.38 -21.59 22.39
CA VAL A 820 8.05 -21.16 21.02
C VAL A 820 9.30 -20.91 20.18
N THR A 821 10.11 -19.89 20.50
CA THR A 821 11.26 -19.49 19.70
C THR A 821 12.52 -20.31 20.01
N GLY A 822 12.79 -20.62 21.28
CA GLY A 822 13.95 -21.41 21.70
C GLY A 822 14.06 -22.77 20.98
N PRO A 823 13.02 -23.62 20.96
CA PRO A 823 13.07 -24.92 20.30
C PRO A 823 13.33 -24.82 18.79
N ILE A 824 12.70 -23.87 18.07
CA ILE A 824 12.94 -23.71 16.63
C ILE A 824 14.32 -23.09 16.35
N ILE A 825 14.81 -22.19 17.20
CA ILE A 825 16.16 -21.61 17.12
C ILE A 825 17.24 -22.68 17.37
N GLN A 826 16.97 -23.75 18.12
CA GLN A 826 17.94 -24.83 18.38
C GLN A 826 17.83 -26.00 17.41
N ASP A 827 16.60 -26.43 17.08
CA ASP A 827 16.35 -27.70 16.37
C ASP A 827 16.10 -27.56 14.86
N LEU A 828 16.00 -26.34 14.30
CA LEU A 828 15.73 -26.17 12.87
C LEU A 828 16.85 -26.77 12.02
N ALA A 829 16.50 -27.74 11.18
CA ALA A 829 17.43 -28.37 10.25
C ALA A 829 17.71 -27.44 9.07
N ILE A 830 18.88 -26.78 9.08
CA ILE A 830 19.31 -25.89 7.99
C ILE A 830 20.10 -26.69 6.94
N PRO A 831 19.69 -26.67 5.66
CA PRO A 831 20.46 -27.28 4.57
C PRO A 831 21.90 -26.76 4.49
N GLY A 832 22.88 -27.67 4.43
CA GLY A 832 24.29 -27.31 4.24
C GLY A 832 25.01 -26.74 5.48
N GLN A 833 24.38 -26.69 6.66
CA GLN A 833 25.06 -26.33 7.92
C GLN A 833 25.43 -27.57 8.75
N SER A 834 26.53 -27.48 9.50
CA SER A 834 27.10 -28.60 10.29
C SER A 834 26.54 -28.71 11.72
N LYS A 835 25.77 -27.70 12.16
CA LYS A 835 24.96 -27.70 13.37
C LYS A 835 23.53 -27.34 12.99
N PRO A 836 22.50 -27.90 13.66
CA PRO A 836 21.14 -27.38 13.56
C PRO A 836 21.04 -26.01 14.26
N GLY A 837 19.95 -25.31 13.98
CA GLY A 837 19.57 -24.08 14.67
C GLY A 837 19.94 -22.78 13.97
N LEU A 838 19.25 -21.70 14.35
CA LEU A 838 19.44 -20.35 13.84
C LEU A 838 20.57 -19.66 14.59
N MET A 839 21.54 -19.13 13.83
CA MET A 839 22.68 -18.36 14.33
C MET A 839 22.63 -16.93 13.78
N PHE A 840 23.39 -16.01 14.40
CA PHE A 840 23.68 -14.69 13.83
C PHE A 840 24.72 -14.78 12.69
N SER A 841 24.44 -15.61 11.70
CA SER A 841 25.23 -15.76 10.49
C SER A 841 24.33 -16.09 9.29
N VAL A 842 24.82 -15.82 8.09
CA VAL A 842 24.13 -16.10 6.82
C VAL A 842 25.03 -17.01 5.99
N ASN A 843 24.44 -17.99 5.31
CA ASN A 843 25.09 -18.92 4.40
C ASN A 843 24.68 -18.55 2.96
N PRO A 844 25.61 -18.45 1.98
CA PRO A 844 25.27 -18.20 0.57
C PRO A 844 24.27 -19.20 -0.07
N TYR A 845 24.03 -20.35 0.57
CA TYR A 845 23.04 -21.35 0.15
C TYR A 845 21.69 -21.26 0.90
N ASP A 846 21.50 -20.28 1.79
CA ASP A 846 20.21 -20.06 2.46
C ASP A 846 19.12 -19.69 1.44
N ASN A 847 17.97 -20.38 1.50
CA ASN A 847 16.82 -20.02 0.67
C ASN A 847 16.12 -18.75 1.18
N THR A 848 15.29 -18.15 0.32
CA THR A 848 14.54 -16.92 0.62
C THR A 848 13.79 -17.00 1.96
N GLN A 849 12.98 -18.05 2.17
CA GLN A 849 12.18 -18.17 3.39
C GLN A 849 13.05 -18.28 4.65
N LEU A 850 14.24 -18.90 4.59
CA LEU A 850 15.18 -18.96 5.72
C LEU A 850 15.85 -17.61 5.99
N ARG A 851 16.22 -16.86 4.93
CA ARG A 851 16.75 -15.49 5.05
C ARG A 851 15.75 -14.54 5.72
N LEU A 852 14.45 -14.71 5.48
CA LEU A 852 13.37 -13.96 6.15
C LEU A 852 13.09 -14.48 7.58
N LEU A 853 13.03 -15.80 7.76
CA LEU A 853 12.65 -16.46 9.03
C LEU A 853 13.70 -16.27 10.14
N ARG A 854 14.99 -16.22 9.79
CA ARG A 854 16.10 -16.07 10.72
C ARG A 854 16.03 -14.76 11.54
N PRO A 855 16.04 -13.55 10.94
CA PRO A 855 15.96 -12.31 11.70
C PRO A 855 14.64 -12.18 12.47
N LEU A 856 13.52 -12.65 11.90
CA LEU A 856 12.22 -12.67 12.57
C LEU A 856 12.28 -13.43 13.92
N LEU A 857 12.75 -14.67 13.91
CA LEU A 857 12.80 -15.50 15.12
C LEU A 857 13.86 -15.04 16.13
N LEU A 858 15.05 -14.59 15.66
CA LEU A 858 16.08 -14.06 16.54
C LEU A 858 15.61 -12.78 17.24
N THR A 859 14.97 -11.85 16.52
CA THR A 859 14.33 -10.65 17.11
C THR A 859 13.27 -11.05 18.13
N ALA A 860 12.37 -11.99 17.78
CA ALA A 860 11.30 -12.44 18.68
C ALA A 860 11.81 -13.05 19.99
N ALA A 861 12.90 -13.85 19.93
CA ALA A 861 13.53 -14.40 21.12
C ALA A 861 14.18 -13.32 21.99
N GLY A 862 14.94 -12.39 21.40
CA GLY A 862 15.57 -11.31 22.14
C GLY A 862 14.56 -10.34 22.78
N ALA A 863 13.47 -10.01 22.08
CA ALA A 863 12.35 -9.23 22.62
C ALA A 863 11.62 -9.95 23.78
N ALA A 864 11.57 -11.29 23.76
CA ALA A 864 11.12 -12.12 24.88
C ALA A 864 12.18 -12.33 25.99
N GLY A 865 13.22 -11.49 26.02
CA GLY A 865 14.24 -11.47 27.07
C GLY A 865 15.25 -12.62 27.00
N ALA A 866 15.47 -13.22 25.82
CA ALA A 866 16.52 -14.24 25.67
C ALA A 866 17.91 -13.60 25.72
N THR A 867 18.57 -13.71 26.88
CA THR A 867 19.86 -13.05 27.16
C THR A 867 20.93 -13.42 26.12
N GLN A 868 21.05 -14.69 25.74
CA GLN A 868 22.01 -15.15 24.74
C GLN A 868 21.89 -14.39 23.40
N GLN A 869 20.67 -14.09 22.94
CA GLN A 869 20.44 -13.38 21.68
C GLN A 869 20.71 -11.87 21.83
N LEU A 870 20.40 -11.29 22.98
CA LEU A 870 20.72 -9.89 23.31
C LEU A 870 22.23 -9.67 23.44
N GLU A 871 22.92 -10.57 24.14
CA GLU A 871 24.38 -10.58 24.32
C GLU A 871 25.10 -10.74 22.97
N GLN A 872 24.76 -11.76 22.18
CA GLN A 872 25.39 -11.99 20.87
C GLN A 872 25.17 -10.83 19.89
N ALA A 873 23.97 -10.24 19.85
CA ALA A 873 23.73 -9.04 19.05
C ALA A 873 24.62 -7.86 19.51
N THR A 874 24.66 -7.61 20.82
CA THR A 874 25.46 -6.52 21.41
C THR A 874 26.95 -6.71 21.17
N GLU A 875 27.48 -7.93 21.35
CA GLU A 875 28.86 -8.28 21.03
C GLU A 875 29.18 -8.07 19.56
N LEU A 876 28.31 -8.47 18.63
CA LEU A 876 28.52 -8.26 17.19
C LEU A 876 28.58 -6.77 16.82
N LEU A 877 27.68 -5.95 17.35
CA LEU A 877 27.68 -4.50 17.12
C LEU A 877 28.93 -3.82 17.69
N LEU A 878 29.30 -4.15 18.93
CA LEU A 878 30.48 -3.57 19.58
C LEU A 878 31.77 -4.01 18.87
N ASN A 879 31.93 -5.30 18.55
CA ASN A 879 33.10 -5.82 17.85
C ASN A 879 33.24 -5.25 16.42
N ALA A 880 32.12 -5.05 15.70
CA ALA A 880 32.14 -4.36 14.42
C ALA A 880 32.66 -2.92 14.56
N SER A 881 32.15 -2.16 15.54
CA SER A 881 32.58 -0.76 15.78
C SER A 881 34.06 -0.65 16.16
N VAL A 882 34.59 -1.59 16.97
CA VAL A 882 36.00 -1.60 17.38
C VAL A 882 36.91 -2.00 16.21
N SER A 883 36.48 -2.95 15.37
CA SER A 883 37.27 -3.44 14.23
C SER A 883 37.48 -2.38 13.15
N SER A 884 36.57 -1.40 13.03
CA SER A 884 36.73 -0.22 12.16
C SER A 884 37.72 0.84 12.65
N GLY A 885 38.29 0.70 13.86
CA GLY A 885 39.50 1.42 14.28
C GLY A 885 39.37 2.94 14.50
N SER A 886 38.17 3.50 14.55
CA SER A 886 37.96 4.94 14.77
C SER A 886 36.84 5.25 15.77
N THR A 887 37.04 6.28 16.58
CA THR A 887 36.01 6.94 17.41
C THR A 887 35.31 8.10 16.69
N ALA A 888 35.76 8.43 15.47
CA ALA A 888 35.16 9.42 14.58
C ALA A 888 34.98 8.78 13.19
N PHE A 889 33.75 8.35 12.90
CA PHE A 889 33.40 7.69 11.66
C PHE A 889 33.51 8.66 10.48
N THR A 890 34.23 8.29 9.43
CA THR A 890 34.36 9.05 8.18
C THR A 890 33.54 8.40 7.06
N SER A 891 33.10 9.22 6.11
CA SER A 891 32.18 8.87 5.02
C SER A 891 32.58 7.66 4.16
N ASP A 892 33.88 7.48 3.93
CA ASP A 892 34.38 6.72 2.77
C ASP A 892 34.65 5.22 3.04
N GLN A 893 34.11 4.64 4.12
CA GLN A 893 34.31 3.21 4.42
C GLN A 893 33.04 2.45 4.83
N GLU A 894 32.49 1.73 3.85
CA GLU A 894 31.50 0.64 4.01
C GLU A 894 32.03 -0.56 4.83
N GLY A 895 33.32 -0.55 5.21
CA GLY A 895 34.01 -1.68 5.84
C GLY A 895 33.34 -2.21 7.11
N TRP A 896 32.72 -1.35 7.94
CA TRP A 896 32.01 -1.79 9.15
C TRP A 896 30.65 -2.45 8.83
N VAL A 897 29.96 -1.99 7.78
CA VAL A 897 28.69 -2.54 7.26
C VAL A 897 28.88 -3.97 6.75
N SER A 898 30.09 -4.31 6.29
CA SER A 898 30.47 -5.66 5.85
C SER A 898 30.61 -6.70 6.98
N LEU A 899 30.78 -6.26 8.24
CA LEU A 899 31.05 -7.15 9.38
C LEU A 899 29.77 -7.77 9.99
N ILE A 900 28.60 -7.18 9.72
CA ILE A 900 27.29 -7.73 10.11
C ILE A 900 26.53 -8.06 8.82
N PRO A 901 26.16 -9.33 8.58
CA PRO A 901 25.40 -9.72 7.38
C PRO A 901 24.12 -8.90 7.25
N ALA A 902 23.79 -8.46 6.03
CA ALA A 902 22.73 -7.49 5.79
C ALA A 902 21.37 -7.92 6.40
N ASP A 903 20.94 -9.16 6.13
CA ASP A 903 19.72 -9.79 6.69
C ASP A 903 19.63 -9.76 8.22
N LEU A 904 20.73 -9.49 8.93
CA LEU A 904 20.80 -9.48 10.38
C LEU A 904 21.04 -8.08 10.96
N ARG A 905 21.35 -7.04 10.15
CA ARG A 905 21.65 -5.68 10.66
C ARG A 905 20.50 -5.12 11.50
N ALA A 906 19.28 -5.15 10.98
CA ALA A 906 18.09 -4.67 11.71
C ALA A 906 17.86 -5.41 13.04
N THR A 907 17.98 -6.75 13.05
CA THR A 907 17.91 -7.56 14.27
C THR A 907 19.02 -7.21 15.26
N VAL A 908 20.27 -7.13 14.80
CA VAL A 908 21.43 -6.83 15.65
C VAL A 908 21.30 -5.45 16.26
N TYR A 909 20.94 -4.42 15.48
CA TYR A 909 20.78 -3.06 15.96
C TYR A 909 19.65 -2.96 17.00
N ALA A 910 18.47 -3.51 16.69
CA ALA A 910 17.32 -3.47 17.60
C ALA A 910 17.60 -4.22 18.91
N LEU A 911 18.13 -5.45 18.85
CA LEU A 911 18.45 -6.23 20.06
C LEU A 911 19.58 -5.60 20.89
N SER A 912 20.56 -4.96 20.25
CA SER A 912 21.63 -4.25 20.96
C SER A 912 21.13 -3.02 21.72
N VAL A 913 20.09 -2.34 21.23
CA VAL A 913 19.45 -1.22 21.95
C VAL A 913 18.47 -1.73 23.01
N MET A 914 17.69 -2.79 22.73
CA MET A 914 16.78 -3.42 23.69
C MET A 914 17.50 -3.93 24.95
N SER A 915 18.75 -4.39 24.82
CA SER A 915 19.60 -4.82 25.95
C SER A 915 19.86 -3.73 27.00
N GLY A 916 19.57 -2.46 26.69
CA GLY A 916 19.86 -1.31 27.54
C GLY A 916 21.32 -0.83 27.47
N ASN A 917 22.13 -1.39 26.55
CA ASN A 917 23.53 -0.99 26.38
C ASN A 917 23.64 0.44 25.82
N THR A 918 24.14 1.36 26.64
CA THR A 918 24.25 2.79 26.29
C THR A 918 25.24 3.07 25.17
N SER A 919 26.31 2.27 25.05
CA SER A 919 27.27 2.36 23.94
C SER A 919 26.63 1.91 22.62
N ALA A 920 25.80 0.86 22.62
CA ALA A 920 25.05 0.44 21.44
C ALA A 920 24.09 1.53 20.95
N TYR A 921 23.27 2.11 21.84
CA TYR A 921 22.40 3.25 21.49
C TYR A 921 23.22 4.45 20.97
N GLY A 922 24.37 4.75 21.58
CA GLY A 922 25.29 5.78 21.10
C GLY A 922 25.82 5.53 19.69
N ILE A 923 26.16 4.28 19.36
CA ILE A 923 26.58 3.86 18.01
C ILE A 923 25.42 4.04 17.02
N ILE A 924 24.24 3.46 17.27
CA ILE A 924 23.08 3.56 16.37
C ILE A 924 22.70 5.03 16.10
N LYS A 925 22.69 5.87 17.14
CA LYS A 925 22.41 7.32 17.02
C LYS A 925 23.48 8.05 16.21
N SER A 926 24.75 7.69 16.38
CA SER A 926 25.86 8.26 15.60
C SER A 926 25.81 7.85 14.12
N LEU A 927 25.39 6.62 13.83
CA LEU A 927 25.24 6.11 12.45
C LEU A 927 24.09 6.80 11.71
N TYR A 928 22.93 6.97 12.35
CA TYR A 928 21.80 7.70 11.76
C TYR A 928 22.18 9.16 11.42
N LEU A 929 23.00 9.80 12.26
CA LEU A 929 23.49 11.17 12.02
C LEU A 929 24.50 11.29 10.87
N GLN A 930 25.15 10.20 10.43
CA GLN A 930 26.10 10.21 9.32
C GLN A 930 25.42 10.19 7.93
N ARG A 931 24.22 9.60 7.81
CA ARG A 931 23.36 9.64 6.61
C ARG A 931 24.02 9.11 5.31
N SER A 932 25.08 8.30 5.41
CA SER A 932 25.87 7.84 4.25
C SER A 932 25.13 6.86 3.35
N ASN A 933 24.53 5.79 3.92
CA ASN A 933 23.69 4.83 3.19
C ASN A 933 22.21 5.00 3.57
N ALA A 934 21.37 5.31 2.58
CA ALA A 934 19.93 5.48 2.75
C ALA A 934 19.21 4.16 3.14
N ALA A 935 19.70 3.00 2.70
CA ALA A 935 19.11 1.71 3.04
C ALA A 935 19.26 1.34 4.54
N GLU A 936 20.25 1.90 5.24
CA GLU A 936 20.39 1.71 6.70
C GLU A 936 19.43 2.59 7.51
N GLN A 937 18.93 3.70 6.96
CA GLN A 937 18.13 4.68 7.70
C GLN A 937 16.86 4.09 8.36
N PRO A 938 16.02 3.28 7.68
CA PRO A 938 14.86 2.63 8.32
C PRO A 938 15.28 1.64 9.43
N ARG A 939 16.37 0.90 9.23
CA ARG A 939 16.91 -0.07 10.19
C ARG A 939 17.39 0.62 11.47
N LEU A 940 18.05 1.77 11.31
CA LEU A 940 18.56 2.60 12.40
C LEU A 940 17.43 3.30 13.18
N LEU A 941 16.41 3.84 12.51
CA LEU A 941 15.22 4.42 13.16
C LEU A 941 14.49 3.40 14.03
N LYS A 942 14.22 2.21 13.48
CA LYS A 942 13.58 1.11 14.22
C LYS A 942 14.41 0.65 15.43
N ALA A 943 15.74 0.72 15.35
CA ALA A 943 16.62 0.44 16.48
C ALA A 943 16.65 1.59 17.52
N LEU A 944 16.56 2.87 17.12
CA LEU A 944 16.43 4.00 18.05
C LEU A 944 15.12 3.97 18.84
N ALA A 945 14.03 3.50 18.23
CA ALA A 945 12.75 3.28 18.90
C ALA A 945 12.79 2.13 19.93
N ALA A 946 13.67 1.14 19.76
CA ALA A 946 13.72 -0.10 20.54
C ALA A 946 14.32 0.02 21.96
N VAL A 947 14.19 1.18 22.59
CA VAL A 947 14.79 1.52 23.89
C VAL A 947 14.00 0.96 25.08
N SER A 948 14.73 0.52 26.11
CA SER A 948 14.16 -0.14 27.29
C SER A 948 14.29 0.65 28.61
N SER A 949 15.16 1.67 28.68
CA SER A 949 15.39 2.50 29.87
C SER A 949 14.79 3.91 29.75
N ALA A 950 14.35 4.48 30.87
CA ALA A 950 13.71 5.81 30.91
C ALA A 950 14.64 6.94 30.36
N ASP A 951 15.94 6.87 30.65
CA ASP A 951 16.92 7.82 30.12
C ASP A 951 17.05 7.74 28.59
N ALA A 952 16.99 6.54 28.01
CA ALA A 952 17.06 6.33 26.57
C ALA A 952 15.75 6.71 25.86
N VAL A 953 14.59 6.46 26.49
CA VAL A 953 13.28 6.97 26.05
C VAL A 953 13.31 8.50 25.99
N ASN A 954 13.70 9.18 27.08
CA ASN A 954 13.81 10.64 27.09
C ASN A 954 14.85 11.15 26.08
N SER A 955 16.03 10.50 25.96
CA SER A 955 17.05 10.85 24.96
C SER A 955 16.55 10.74 23.51
N THR A 956 15.55 9.89 23.26
CA THR A 956 14.90 9.73 21.95
C THR A 956 13.81 10.78 21.76
N LEU A 957 12.98 11.04 22.77
CA LEU A 957 11.98 12.12 22.73
C LEU A 957 12.61 13.51 22.56
N GLN A 958 13.73 13.82 23.23
CA GLN A 958 14.46 15.07 22.99
C GLN A 958 15.18 15.11 21.62
N PHE A 959 15.44 13.95 21.00
CA PHE A 959 16.04 13.88 19.66
C PHE A 959 15.03 14.29 18.56
N LEU A 960 13.74 13.98 18.76
CA LEU A 960 12.64 14.43 17.88
C LEU A 960 12.54 15.95 17.80
N LYS A 961 12.78 16.67 18.92
CA LYS A 961 12.72 18.14 18.97
C LYS A 961 13.88 18.85 18.22
N SER A 962 14.91 18.12 17.74
CA SER A 962 16.12 18.73 17.16
C SER A 962 16.20 18.58 15.63
N PRO A 963 16.20 19.68 14.84
CA PRO A 963 16.40 19.64 13.39
C PRO A 963 17.77 19.09 12.96
N ALA A 964 18.81 19.36 13.76
CA ALA A 964 20.15 18.79 13.56
C ALA A 964 20.24 17.31 14.03
N GLY A 965 19.20 16.82 14.71
CA GLY A 965 19.05 15.43 15.14
C GLY A 965 18.29 14.59 14.12
N CYS A 966 16.99 14.44 14.38
CA CYS A 966 16.05 13.68 13.55
C CYS A 966 15.63 14.50 12.31
N GLN A 967 15.64 13.90 11.12
CA GLN A 967 15.14 14.53 9.89
C GLN A 967 13.62 14.75 9.96
N LEU A 968 13.08 15.77 9.27
CA LEU A 968 11.64 16.11 9.35
C LEU A 968 10.74 14.92 8.94
N GLN A 969 11.12 14.25 7.84
CA GLN A 969 10.49 13.04 7.29
C GLN A 969 10.55 11.77 8.19
N ASP A 970 11.20 11.83 9.35
CA ASP A 970 11.35 10.69 10.26
C ASP A 970 10.75 10.96 11.66
N VAL A 971 10.17 12.15 11.88
CA VAL A 971 9.68 12.59 13.20
C VAL A 971 8.49 11.74 13.67
N GLY A 972 7.45 11.61 12.83
CA GLY A 972 6.27 10.81 13.13
C GLY A 972 6.63 9.34 13.36
N SER A 973 7.32 8.70 12.41
CA SER A 973 7.66 7.28 12.46
C SER A 973 8.57 6.89 13.62
N LEU A 974 9.45 7.78 14.09
CA LEU A 974 10.27 7.51 15.28
C LEU A 974 9.47 7.72 16.58
N LEU A 975 8.50 8.63 16.61
CA LEU A 975 7.58 8.83 17.73
C LEU A 975 6.61 7.64 17.87
N SER A 976 5.94 7.24 16.80
CA SER A 976 4.98 6.13 16.79
C SER A 976 5.67 4.81 17.10
N ALA A 977 6.82 4.51 16.47
CA ALA A 977 7.57 3.28 16.75
C ALA A 977 8.09 3.21 18.19
N LEU A 978 8.40 4.35 18.84
CA LEU A 978 8.77 4.41 20.25
C LEU A 978 7.55 4.15 21.16
N ALA A 979 6.41 4.78 20.88
CA ALA A 979 5.17 4.57 21.63
C ALA A 979 4.66 3.12 21.52
N LEU A 980 4.73 2.54 20.32
CA LEU A 980 4.30 1.17 20.00
C LEU A 980 5.22 0.07 20.56
N GLN A 981 6.34 0.41 21.22
CA GLN A 981 7.04 -0.55 22.08
C GLN A 981 6.19 -1.01 23.28
N GLY A 982 5.20 -0.20 23.67
CA GLY A 982 4.38 -0.41 24.87
C GLY A 982 5.16 -0.27 26.18
N GLY A 983 4.46 -0.42 27.30
CA GLY A 983 5.01 -0.12 28.62
C GLY A 983 5.19 1.37 28.85
N GLU A 984 6.17 1.74 29.68
CA GLU A 984 6.48 3.15 29.98
C GLU A 984 6.82 4.03 28.74
N PRO A 985 7.50 3.55 27.67
CA PRO A 985 7.66 4.31 26.42
C PRO A 985 6.36 4.88 25.84
N TYR A 986 5.23 4.16 25.99
CA TYR A 986 3.92 4.61 25.52
C TYR A 986 3.42 5.83 26.31
N PHE A 987 3.36 5.71 27.64
CA PHE A 987 2.94 6.79 28.53
C PHE A 987 3.89 7.99 28.48
N ALA A 988 5.20 7.76 28.33
CA ALA A 988 6.19 8.81 28.14
C ALA A 988 5.98 9.58 26.83
N SER A 989 5.55 8.93 25.75
CA SER A 989 5.27 9.57 24.46
C SER A 989 3.99 10.43 24.51
N TRP A 990 2.92 9.94 25.13
CA TRP A 990 1.71 10.76 25.37
C TRP A 990 1.95 11.91 26.35
N ARG A 991 2.74 11.70 27.41
CA ARG A 991 3.15 12.78 28.33
C ARG A 991 4.01 13.82 27.62
N PHE A 992 4.93 13.41 26.75
CA PHE A 992 5.71 14.32 25.92
C PHE A 992 4.80 15.21 25.06
N LEU A 993 3.83 14.62 24.33
CA LEU A 993 2.92 15.35 23.46
C LEU A 993 2.00 16.33 24.22
N ILE A 994 1.42 15.88 25.34
CA ILE A 994 0.33 16.58 26.04
C ILE A 994 0.84 17.52 27.15
N GLU A 995 1.91 17.15 27.87
CA GLU A 995 2.41 17.89 29.05
C GLU A 995 3.76 18.60 28.79
N ASP A 996 4.74 17.91 28.22
CA ASP A 996 6.13 18.44 28.10
C ASP A 996 6.33 19.41 26.90
N GLY A 997 5.25 20.05 26.43
CA GLY A 997 5.24 20.92 25.23
C GLY A 997 5.84 20.21 24.01
N GLY A 998 5.54 18.92 23.85
CA GLY A 998 6.06 18.08 22.77
C GLY A 998 5.43 18.45 21.44
N MET A 999 4.10 18.50 21.37
CA MET A 999 3.38 18.73 20.13
C MET A 999 3.73 20.10 19.52
N GLU A 1000 3.72 21.19 20.29
CA GLU A 1000 4.12 22.51 19.81
C GLU A 1000 5.57 22.54 19.31
N ALA A 1001 6.47 21.80 19.97
CA ALA A 1001 7.87 21.70 19.56
C ALA A 1001 8.07 20.81 18.31
N LEU A 1002 7.14 19.89 18.01
CA LEU A 1002 7.13 19.17 16.73
C LEU A 1002 6.49 20.01 15.63
N LEU A 1003 5.34 20.66 15.86
CA LEU A 1003 4.68 21.52 14.89
C LEU A 1003 5.57 22.71 14.46
N ALA A 1004 6.35 23.27 15.39
CA ALA A 1004 7.36 24.29 15.07
C ALA A 1004 8.48 23.81 14.12
N ARG A 1005 8.56 22.51 13.79
CA ARG A 1005 9.46 21.96 12.79
C ARG A 1005 8.90 21.92 11.37
N TYR A 1006 7.59 22.11 11.17
CA TYR A 1006 6.91 22.01 9.88
C TYR A 1006 6.59 23.42 9.34
N PRO A 1007 7.39 24.00 8.43
CA PRO A 1007 7.19 25.37 7.97
C PRO A 1007 5.84 25.51 7.26
N ASN A 1008 5.03 26.47 7.68
CA ASN A 1008 3.67 26.71 7.18
C ASN A 1008 2.74 25.47 7.23
N GLY A 1009 3.04 24.47 8.07
CA GLY A 1009 2.30 23.20 8.12
C GLY A 1009 2.57 22.23 6.96
N SER A 1010 3.63 22.44 6.17
CA SER A 1010 3.97 21.60 5.02
C SER A 1010 4.08 20.11 5.39
N GLY A 1011 3.22 19.27 4.81
CA GLY A 1011 3.16 17.82 5.02
C GLY A 1011 2.82 17.36 6.45
N VAL A 1012 2.33 18.23 7.34
CA VAL A 1012 2.19 17.90 8.77
C VAL A 1012 1.11 16.86 9.07
N THR A 1013 -0.04 16.92 8.40
CA THR A 1013 -1.15 15.96 8.57
C THR A 1013 -0.69 14.56 8.15
N PHE A 1014 -0.23 14.39 6.91
CA PHE A 1014 0.28 13.12 6.39
C PHE A 1014 1.46 12.55 7.21
N SER A 1015 2.46 13.36 7.58
CA SER A 1015 3.71 12.86 8.19
C SER A 1015 3.77 12.86 9.73
N LEU A 1016 2.76 13.42 10.41
CA LEU A 1016 2.63 13.40 11.87
C LEU A 1016 1.23 13.02 12.33
N GLY A 1017 0.17 13.48 11.67
CA GLY A 1017 -1.23 13.11 11.97
C GLY A 1017 -1.48 11.60 11.90
N ASN A 1018 -1.21 10.97 10.75
CA ASN A 1018 -1.39 9.52 10.53
C ASN A 1018 -0.55 8.68 11.52
N GLU A 1019 0.64 9.17 11.89
CA GLU A 1019 1.54 8.55 12.87
C GLU A 1019 1.05 8.70 14.32
N LEU A 1020 0.31 9.79 14.64
CA LEU A 1020 -0.40 9.95 15.91
C LEU A 1020 -1.62 9.03 16.00
N SER A 1021 -2.35 8.81 14.91
CA SER A 1021 -3.48 7.86 14.87
C SER A 1021 -3.02 6.43 15.17
N SER A 1022 -1.85 6.05 14.67
CA SER A 1022 -1.19 4.77 15.01
C SER A 1022 -0.92 4.61 16.51
N MET A 1023 -0.74 5.69 17.27
CA MET A 1023 -0.55 5.64 18.73
C MET A 1023 -1.84 5.31 19.50
N LEU A 1024 -3.02 5.32 18.87
CA LEU A 1024 -4.29 5.02 19.54
C LEU A 1024 -4.49 3.54 19.88
N GLU A 1025 -3.71 2.64 19.28
CA GLU A 1025 -3.76 1.18 19.48
C GLU A 1025 -3.66 0.70 20.95
N LEU A 1026 -3.08 1.50 21.84
CA LEU A 1026 -2.77 1.11 23.22
C LEU A 1026 -3.47 1.97 24.29
N VAL A 1027 -4.52 2.71 23.96
CA VAL A 1027 -5.34 3.46 24.95
C VAL A 1027 -6.05 2.47 25.89
N GLN A 1028 -5.97 2.68 27.21
CA GLN A 1028 -6.40 1.68 28.21
C GLN A 1028 -7.51 2.13 29.16
N ASP A 1029 -7.62 3.43 29.44
CA ASP A 1029 -8.40 3.98 30.54
C ASP A 1029 -9.01 5.36 30.21
N ASP A 1030 -9.99 5.78 31.00
CA ASP A 1030 -10.74 7.02 30.76
C ASP A 1030 -9.93 8.28 31.04
N GLN A 1031 -8.89 8.23 31.88
CA GLN A 1031 -8.06 9.39 32.18
C GLN A 1031 -7.13 9.71 31.00
N LEU A 1032 -6.56 8.69 30.35
CA LEU A 1032 -5.82 8.88 29.10
C LEU A 1032 -6.76 9.28 27.96
N LEU A 1033 -7.93 8.66 27.83
CA LEU A 1033 -8.88 8.99 26.76
C LEU A 1033 -9.38 10.44 26.85
N GLU A 1034 -9.72 10.95 28.04
CA GLU A 1034 -10.17 12.34 28.18
C GLU A 1034 -9.08 13.34 27.78
N ARG A 1035 -7.83 13.08 28.19
CA ARG A 1035 -6.67 13.88 27.75
C ARG A 1035 -6.42 13.82 26.24
N ILE A 1036 -6.77 12.71 25.58
CA ILE A 1036 -6.68 12.57 24.13
C ILE A 1036 -7.79 13.37 23.44
N LYS A 1037 -8.97 13.57 24.06
CA LYS A 1037 -9.99 14.53 23.59
C LYS A 1037 -9.52 15.98 23.75
N ASP A 1038 -9.02 16.35 24.93
CA ASP A 1038 -8.46 17.69 25.18
C ASP A 1038 -7.34 18.04 24.18
N PHE A 1039 -6.53 17.03 23.81
CA PHE A 1039 -5.51 17.13 22.77
C PHE A 1039 -6.13 17.26 21.36
N ALA A 1040 -7.12 16.45 21.03
CA ALA A 1040 -7.76 16.46 19.71
C ALA A 1040 -8.50 17.78 19.43
N ASP A 1041 -9.30 18.27 20.39
CA ASP A 1041 -10.02 19.55 20.30
C ASP A 1041 -9.06 20.74 20.07
N LYS A 1042 -7.81 20.63 20.55
CA LYS A 1042 -6.75 21.63 20.39
C LYS A 1042 -5.99 21.54 19.07
N PHE A 1043 -5.95 20.38 18.42
CA PHE A 1043 -5.13 20.10 17.23
C PHE A 1043 -5.92 19.52 16.05
N ALA A 1044 -7.24 19.71 16.02
CA ALA A 1044 -8.18 19.11 15.07
C ALA A 1044 -7.86 19.36 13.58
N GLU A 1045 -7.13 20.44 13.24
CA GLU A 1045 -6.71 20.73 11.85
C GLU A 1045 -5.61 19.78 11.31
N ILE A 1046 -4.97 18.99 12.19
CA ILE A 1046 -3.81 18.13 11.90
C ILE A 1046 -4.15 16.63 12.07
N LEU A 1047 -5.33 16.33 12.61
CA LEU A 1047 -5.75 14.97 12.98
C LEU A 1047 -6.89 14.50 12.08
N GLU A 1048 -7.01 13.18 11.93
CA GLU A 1048 -8.11 12.56 11.18
C GLU A 1048 -9.48 12.89 11.81
N PRO A 1049 -10.56 13.06 11.01
CA PRO A 1049 -11.90 13.37 11.52
C PRO A 1049 -12.43 12.39 12.57
N TYR A 1050 -12.00 11.13 12.49
CA TYR A 1050 -12.46 10.03 13.35
C TYR A 1050 -11.51 9.75 14.53
N PHE A 1051 -10.46 10.54 14.75
CA PHE A 1051 -9.41 10.28 15.75
C PHE A 1051 -9.93 10.01 17.16
N VAL A 1052 -10.90 10.79 17.65
CA VAL A 1052 -11.53 10.60 18.98
C VAL A 1052 -12.44 9.37 19.01
N GLN A 1053 -13.12 9.04 17.91
CA GLN A 1053 -13.92 7.82 17.79
C GLN A 1053 -12.99 6.59 17.84
N ALA A 1054 -11.93 6.58 17.02
CA ALA A 1054 -10.91 5.54 17.02
C ALA A 1054 -10.29 5.35 18.41
N ALA A 1055 -9.88 6.43 19.10
CA ALA A 1055 -9.36 6.37 20.46
C ALA A 1055 -10.34 5.69 21.45
N THR A 1056 -11.64 5.98 21.31
CA THR A 1056 -12.71 5.39 22.12
C THR A 1056 -12.92 3.91 21.81
N GLU A 1057 -12.88 3.52 20.54
CA GLU A 1057 -13.01 2.12 20.09
C GLU A 1057 -11.81 1.26 20.49
N LYS A 1058 -10.57 1.75 20.28
CA LYS A 1058 -9.35 1.04 20.66
C LYS A 1058 -9.33 0.80 22.19
N LYS A 1059 -9.73 1.81 23.00
CA LYS A 1059 -9.95 1.64 24.45
C LYS A 1059 -10.97 0.55 24.78
N ALA A 1060 -12.14 0.60 24.15
CA ALA A 1060 -13.21 -0.37 24.41
C ALA A 1060 -12.75 -1.82 24.08
N ASN A 1061 -12.03 -1.99 22.98
CA ASN A 1061 -11.41 -3.26 22.59
C ASN A 1061 -10.34 -3.71 23.60
N PHE A 1062 -9.47 -2.80 24.04
CA PHE A 1062 -8.45 -3.09 25.06
C PHE A 1062 -9.07 -3.55 26.39
N GLU A 1063 -10.10 -2.83 26.86
CA GLU A 1063 -10.85 -3.21 28.06
C GLU A 1063 -11.58 -4.55 27.93
N ALA A 1064 -12.23 -4.82 26.79
CA ALA A 1064 -12.93 -6.08 26.53
C ALA A 1064 -11.94 -7.26 26.58
N TRP A 1065 -10.78 -7.10 25.94
CA TRP A 1065 -9.69 -8.07 25.94
C TRP A 1065 -9.16 -8.33 27.36
N MET A 1066 -8.87 -7.27 28.13
CA MET A 1066 -8.42 -7.37 29.54
C MET A 1066 -9.43 -8.09 30.45
N LYS A 1067 -10.73 -7.88 30.25
CA LYS A 1067 -11.81 -8.45 31.07
C LYS A 1067 -12.11 -9.93 30.82
N GLY A 1068 -11.67 -10.49 29.69
CA GLY A 1068 -12.00 -11.87 29.29
C GLY A 1068 -10.83 -12.63 28.66
N PRO A 1069 -10.49 -12.40 27.38
CA PRO A 1069 -9.40 -13.07 26.68
C PRO A 1069 -8.04 -13.06 27.39
N ALA A 1070 -7.60 -11.93 27.94
CA ALA A 1070 -6.34 -11.83 28.66
C ALA A 1070 -6.30 -12.80 29.86
N TYR A 1071 -7.37 -12.87 30.65
CA TYR A 1071 -7.48 -13.85 31.74
C TYR A 1071 -7.41 -15.31 31.26
N LYS A 1072 -8.04 -15.65 30.13
CA LYS A 1072 -7.94 -17.00 29.53
C LYS A 1072 -6.48 -17.33 29.16
N LEU A 1073 -5.77 -16.38 28.54
CA LEU A 1073 -4.33 -16.50 28.26
C LEU A 1073 -3.49 -16.67 29.54
N CYS A 1074 -3.76 -15.92 30.60
CA CYS A 1074 -3.00 -16.01 31.85
C CYS A 1074 -3.26 -17.32 32.63
N LEU A 1075 -4.46 -17.89 32.53
CA LEU A 1075 -4.71 -19.28 32.98
C LEU A 1075 -3.91 -20.29 32.15
N TRP A 1076 -3.88 -20.12 30.83
CA TRP A 1076 -3.13 -21.00 29.94
C TRP A 1076 -1.62 -20.97 30.25
N LEU A 1077 -1.09 -19.78 30.57
CA LEU A 1077 0.29 -19.54 30.99
C LEU A 1077 0.60 -19.93 32.44
N GLN A 1078 -0.39 -20.33 33.24
CA GLN A 1078 -0.19 -20.63 34.68
C GLN A 1078 0.90 -21.68 34.97
N PRO A 1079 1.14 -22.73 34.17
CA PRO A 1079 2.24 -23.67 34.41
C PRO A 1079 3.62 -23.01 34.36
N GLU A 1080 3.82 -21.97 33.54
CA GLU A 1080 5.12 -21.29 33.39
C GLU A 1080 5.49 -20.45 34.63
N LEU A 1081 4.50 -20.12 35.48
CA LEU A 1081 4.66 -19.41 36.75
C LEU A 1081 5.10 -20.32 37.90
N ILE A 1082 5.06 -21.63 37.72
CA ILE A 1082 5.54 -22.60 38.71
C ILE A 1082 7.06 -22.77 38.49
N PRO A 1083 7.91 -22.74 39.54
CA PRO A 1083 9.30 -23.17 39.44
C PRO A 1083 9.39 -24.64 38.99
N ASP A 1084 10.41 -24.98 38.21
CA ASP A 1084 10.60 -26.32 37.63
C ASP A 1084 11.14 -27.38 38.65
N ASP A 1085 10.82 -27.22 39.96
CA ASP A 1085 11.26 -28.04 41.11
C ASP A 1085 10.20 -29.09 41.56
#